data_AF-A0A2R3JL42-F1
#
_entry.id   AF-A0A2R3JL42-F1
#
_cell.length_a   1.000
_cell.length_b   1.000
_cell.length_c   1.000
_cell.angle_alpha   90.00
_cell.angle_beta   90.00
_cell.angle_gamma   90.00
#
_symmetry.space_group_name_H-M   'P 1'
#
loop_
_entity.id
_entity.type
_entity.pdbx_description
1 polymer ?
#
loop_
_entity_poly.entity_id
_entity_poly.type
_entity_poly.pdbx_seq_one_letter_code
_entity_poly.pdbx_strand_id
1 'polypeptide(L)'
;MEILKFNVDLDKRNLVEDKQNFDIDFHDSKYNWIQARQYEDSMRQVEVHVVHGDNSPFDLTGVNPNFFGWLPEGNYRIIDAKHAVMLDPSNGIFRFDFPAAAFAMSGSYKQAFFRLMKDGMNVSTLEFSLDVLADKVISGLIPSDYITPFIDLYGDLGDIVKNAKGDLAAALAEWTTKLSALFNQLNDQGVDTQTMLTTLEQRIKDDGLLTQADLATALTKFKDNFTKLQSKVDASVASATTYANLRRLGQKYRVQGKVASNAQGFASLGGTTVVQYFQNWAPLDVQYGTLVKFNVETGTELLTNEIHGYHGNSMTYSSKDGLLYMAMAEDTSAAKETAQKTKILQIDPSDLAIKATIDLTAKTSLDEIHSIGYDSADNCFIVANNKTLEFYDESWTLLFTKNWVDVIGYEPPYMQGVQAHGNRLYWIGGRKSQIWVFDIDVESQDLNFGTIYTFDSFQEGLYPTGELEALGFNDDGDIYAVSHVTVGNWGGLTQYYVTHSDFKIPVSGPETVAIQGASPIPTEFYVGTNTAYNPDGTKSNPFASLLEATTCMRTPYTPFKTLTMLTDMAEETLVLIDIDSAMVNTQAHKVKAAVIINCNNLYLSALQTAGYSRYKMNALYIYNSQVRINDWKCASLKSVVDVNEDVHIERSNAFIQDNSKSRIVLYNSVLETAGSTYHVVKDNFMSNLMGNQILGTITNVKDANTLTTSDFVYYQNMNVQVTTVINGNTIGFQLTSPISSSGIVNLIGYTQSSNVLYFCAFHYVKDNAANTTIEFYSLPTMTKLVPTSYAITATVSDN
;
A
#
# COMPACT_ATOMS: atom_id res chain seq x y z
N MET A 1 109.45 15.74 -30.80
CA MET A 1 108.57 16.56 -29.95
C MET A 1 109.40 17.72 -29.47
N GLU A 2 108.94 18.94 -29.71
CA GLU A 2 109.63 20.15 -29.26
C GLU A 2 109.37 20.37 -27.77
N ILE A 3 110.34 20.95 -27.06
CA ILE A 3 110.22 21.29 -25.63
C ILE A 3 110.15 22.81 -25.50
N LEU A 4 109.05 23.31 -24.96
CA LEU A 4 108.83 24.73 -24.73
C LEU A 4 108.96 25.01 -23.24
N LYS A 5 109.91 25.86 -22.86
CA LYS A 5 110.09 26.23 -21.45
C LYS A 5 109.64 27.66 -21.18
N PHE A 6 108.73 27.86 -20.24
CA PHE A 6 108.16 29.15 -19.90
C PHE A 6 108.35 29.51 -18.43
N ASN A 7 108.73 30.76 -18.19
CA ASN A 7 108.75 31.35 -16.86
C ASN A 7 107.46 32.15 -16.64
N VAL A 8 106.81 31.97 -15.50
CA VAL A 8 105.53 32.66 -15.22
C VAL A 8 105.67 33.83 -14.23
N ASP A 9 106.83 34.02 -13.60
CA ASP A 9 107.03 35.10 -12.60
C ASP A 9 107.85 36.28 -13.12
N LEU A 10 108.70 36.07 -14.14
CA LEU A 10 109.56 37.12 -14.69
C LEU A 10 109.08 37.57 -16.07
N ASP A 11 108.81 38.86 -16.21
CA ASP A 11 108.49 39.51 -17.48
C ASP A 11 109.65 40.45 -17.88
N LYS A 12 110.21 40.26 -19.09
CA LYS A 12 111.30 41.08 -19.65
C LYS A 12 110.84 42.01 -20.78
N ARG A 13 109.55 42.35 -20.86
CA ARG A 13 109.08 43.39 -21.77
C ARG A 13 109.44 44.78 -21.23
N ASN A 14 110.61 45.30 -21.60
CA ASN A 14 110.86 46.74 -21.56
C ASN A 14 110.00 47.38 -22.66
N LEU A 15 109.00 48.20 -22.28
CA LEU A 15 107.99 48.86 -23.14
C LEU A 15 106.84 47.88 -23.50
N VAL A 16 105.56 48.28 -23.66
CA VAL A 16 105.05 49.43 -24.41
C VAL A 16 103.59 49.74 -24.08
N GLU A 17 103.20 50.99 -24.35
CA GLU A 17 101.84 51.54 -24.43
C GLU A 17 100.83 50.63 -25.17
N ASP A 18 99.64 50.53 -24.59
CA ASP A 18 98.45 49.86 -25.10
C ASP A 18 98.09 50.31 -26.54
N LYS A 19 98.62 49.61 -27.55
CA LYS A 19 98.16 49.71 -28.93
C LYS A 19 97.51 48.39 -29.30
N GLN A 20 96.20 48.45 -29.57
CA GLN A 20 95.32 47.33 -29.96
C GLN A 20 95.72 46.56 -31.24
N ASN A 21 96.90 46.83 -31.83
CA ASN A 21 97.48 46.08 -32.97
C ASN A 21 98.78 45.39 -32.51
N PHE A 22 98.64 44.30 -31.76
CA PHE A 22 99.74 43.47 -31.29
C PHE A 22 100.25 42.58 -32.43
N ASP A 23 101.38 42.93 -33.06
CA ASP A 23 102.11 42.08 -34.00
C ASP A 23 103.48 41.79 -33.35
N ILE A 24 103.66 40.58 -32.82
CA ILE A 24 104.91 40.18 -32.17
C ILE A 24 105.88 39.72 -33.26
N ASP A 25 106.98 40.45 -33.45
CA ASP A 25 108.05 40.06 -34.37
C ASP A 25 108.99 39.04 -33.69
N PHE A 26 108.92 37.78 -34.16
CA PHE A 26 109.68 36.66 -33.62
C PHE A 26 111.04 36.43 -34.32
N HIS A 27 111.48 37.34 -35.19
CA HIS A 27 112.64 37.12 -36.08
C HIS A 27 114.00 36.93 -35.35
N ASP A 28 114.15 37.35 -34.09
CA ASP A 28 115.40 37.22 -33.31
C ASP A 28 115.42 36.00 -32.36
N SER A 29 115.68 34.82 -32.94
CA SER A 29 116.21 33.51 -32.45
C SER A 29 116.29 33.07 -30.96
N LYS A 30 115.55 33.62 -29.98
CA LYS A 30 115.61 33.14 -28.57
C LYS A 30 114.28 32.69 -27.95
N TYR A 31 113.18 32.67 -28.69
CA TYR A 31 111.87 32.29 -28.18
C TYR A 31 111.47 30.86 -28.60
N ASN A 32 110.62 30.24 -27.78
CA ASN A 32 109.98 28.97 -28.09
C ASN A 32 109.17 29.12 -29.40
N TRP A 33 109.29 28.16 -30.32
CA TRP A 33 108.59 28.17 -31.60
C TRP A 33 108.04 26.78 -31.90
N ILE A 34 106.99 26.73 -32.72
CA ILE A 34 106.38 25.52 -33.24
C ILE A 34 106.11 25.73 -34.73
N GLN A 35 106.42 24.72 -35.54
CA GLN A 35 105.98 24.67 -36.93
C GLN A 35 105.14 23.42 -37.22
N ALA A 36 104.03 23.63 -37.91
CA ALA A 36 103.11 22.59 -38.37
C ALA A 36 102.76 22.78 -39.85
N ARG A 37 102.03 21.83 -40.43
CA ARG A 37 101.46 21.94 -41.77
C ARG A 37 99.93 21.96 -41.68
N GLN A 38 99.27 22.65 -42.62
CA GLN A 38 97.81 22.66 -42.65
C GLN A 38 97.25 21.23 -42.67
N TYR A 39 96.15 21.03 -41.93
CA TYR A 39 95.43 19.76 -41.80
C TYR A 39 96.16 18.65 -41.03
N GLU A 40 97.30 18.92 -40.40
CA GLU A 40 97.81 18.01 -39.36
C GLU A 40 96.79 17.91 -38.21
N ASP A 41 96.70 16.78 -37.53
CA ASP A 41 95.81 16.59 -36.38
C ASP A 41 96.51 15.73 -35.33
N SER A 42 96.49 16.19 -34.07
CA SER A 42 96.80 15.47 -32.82
C SER A 42 98.18 14.79 -32.69
N MET A 43 98.94 14.66 -33.78
CA MET A 43 100.29 14.12 -33.85
C MET A 43 101.36 15.22 -33.77
N ARG A 44 100.97 16.48 -33.93
CA ARG A 44 101.83 17.62 -33.64
C ARG A 44 101.72 17.93 -32.14
N GLN A 45 102.76 17.55 -31.41
CA GLN A 45 102.78 17.59 -29.95
C GLN A 45 103.97 18.41 -29.46
N VAL A 46 103.78 19.09 -28.35
CA VAL A 46 104.86 19.77 -27.61
C VAL A 46 104.84 19.37 -26.16
N GLU A 47 106.03 19.24 -25.59
CA GLU A 47 106.20 19.13 -24.14
C GLU A 47 106.49 20.53 -23.59
N VAL A 48 105.75 20.93 -22.57
CA VAL A 48 105.77 22.27 -22.02
C VAL A 48 106.25 22.19 -20.58
N HIS A 49 107.32 22.91 -20.29
CA HIS A 49 107.94 23.02 -18.97
C HIS A 49 107.62 24.40 -18.40
N VAL A 50 106.87 24.44 -17.31
CA VAL A 50 106.51 25.69 -16.64
C VAL A 50 107.34 25.83 -15.37
N VAL A 51 108.01 26.97 -15.22
CA VAL A 51 108.90 27.26 -14.11
C VAL A 51 108.63 28.64 -13.51
N HIS A 52 109.04 28.81 -12.26
CA HIS A 52 109.10 30.07 -11.55
C HIS A 52 110.30 30.93 -11.97
N GLY A 53 110.34 32.19 -11.53
CA GLY A 53 111.38 33.19 -11.82
C GLY A 53 112.81 32.72 -11.57
N ASP A 54 112.99 31.87 -10.57
CA ASP A 54 114.26 31.27 -10.17
C ASP A 54 114.61 29.95 -10.90
N ASN A 55 113.81 29.58 -11.91
CA ASN A 55 113.83 28.33 -12.67
C ASN A 55 113.41 27.07 -11.89
N SER A 56 112.86 27.19 -10.67
CA SER A 56 112.24 26.05 -9.99
C SER A 56 110.93 25.62 -10.68
N PRO A 57 110.54 24.33 -10.61
CA PRO A 57 109.30 23.86 -11.23
C PRO A 57 108.03 24.51 -10.69
N PHE A 58 107.08 24.82 -11.58
CA PHE A 58 105.74 25.28 -11.19
C PHE A 58 104.80 24.07 -11.07
N ASP A 59 104.20 23.81 -9.89
CA ASP A 59 103.32 22.64 -9.69
C ASP A 59 101.98 22.81 -10.44
N LEU A 60 101.72 21.91 -11.39
CA LEU A 60 100.53 21.85 -12.22
C LEU A 60 99.46 20.88 -11.66
N THR A 61 99.62 20.36 -10.45
CA THR A 61 98.63 19.45 -9.85
C THR A 61 97.27 20.13 -9.70
N GLY A 62 96.26 19.58 -10.38
CA GLY A 62 94.90 20.13 -10.44
C GLY A 62 94.74 21.37 -11.33
N VAL A 63 95.76 21.71 -12.14
CA VAL A 63 95.69 22.76 -13.16
C VAL A 63 95.19 22.16 -14.47
N ASN A 64 94.40 22.91 -15.25
CA ASN A 64 94.10 22.60 -16.65
C ASN A 64 94.83 23.60 -17.57
N PRO A 65 95.87 23.17 -18.31
CA PRO A 65 96.50 23.98 -19.33
C PRO A 65 95.61 24.09 -20.56
N ASN A 66 95.22 25.31 -20.88
CA ASN A 66 94.44 25.61 -22.06
C ASN A 66 95.34 26.27 -23.11
N PHE A 67 95.25 25.83 -24.35
CA PHE A 67 95.87 26.54 -25.46
C PHE A 67 94.97 27.67 -25.94
N PHE A 68 95.56 28.86 -26.04
CA PHE A 68 94.94 30.05 -26.60
C PHE A 68 95.71 30.48 -27.83
N GLY A 69 95.04 30.47 -28.97
CA GLY A 69 95.62 30.80 -30.26
C GLY A 69 94.76 31.79 -31.03
N TRP A 70 95.39 32.77 -31.66
CA TRP A 70 94.78 33.66 -32.63
C TRP A 70 95.37 33.37 -34.00
N LEU A 71 94.56 32.77 -34.89
CA LEU A 71 95.01 32.24 -36.17
C LEU A 71 95.65 33.30 -37.06
N PRO A 72 96.39 32.87 -38.11
CA PRO A 72 96.84 33.77 -39.17
C PRO A 72 95.70 34.68 -39.65
N GLU A 73 96.03 35.91 -40.03
CA GLU A 73 95.09 37.00 -40.40
C GLU A 73 94.21 37.54 -39.25
N GLY A 74 94.02 36.81 -38.16
CA GLY A 74 93.34 37.29 -36.96
C GLY A 74 91.81 37.25 -37.00
N ASN A 75 91.22 36.43 -37.86
CA ASN A 75 89.75 36.31 -37.95
C ASN A 75 89.16 35.23 -37.03
N TYR A 76 89.98 34.26 -36.58
CA TYR A 76 89.50 33.09 -35.84
C TYR A 76 90.37 32.77 -34.63
N ARG A 77 89.76 32.21 -33.58
CA ARG A 77 90.41 31.90 -32.31
C ARG A 77 90.31 30.42 -31.97
N ILE A 78 91.36 29.89 -31.36
CA ILE A 78 91.40 28.56 -30.77
C ILE A 78 91.48 28.72 -29.26
N ILE A 79 90.50 28.17 -28.57
CA ILE A 79 90.50 28.01 -27.12
C ILE A 79 90.27 26.53 -26.85
N ASP A 80 91.37 25.85 -26.58
CA ASP A 80 91.38 24.41 -26.40
C ASP A 80 91.76 24.06 -24.96
N ALA A 81 90.79 23.48 -24.25
CA ALA A 81 90.91 23.08 -22.86
C ALA A 81 90.97 21.55 -22.68
N LYS A 82 91.10 20.79 -23.78
CA LYS A 82 90.98 19.32 -23.78
C LYS A 82 92.28 18.58 -23.99
N HIS A 83 93.18 19.13 -24.81
CA HIS A 83 94.29 18.33 -25.35
C HIS A 83 95.61 18.50 -24.58
N ALA A 84 95.55 19.04 -23.35
CA ALA A 84 96.64 18.95 -22.41
C ALA A 84 96.65 17.58 -21.72
N VAL A 85 97.83 16.95 -21.71
CA VAL A 85 98.09 15.70 -21.00
C VAL A 85 99.19 15.95 -19.98
N MET A 86 98.86 15.86 -18.70
CA MET A 86 99.86 16.00 -17.63
C MET A 86 100.85 14.84 -17.68
N LEU A 87 102.14 15.15 -17.79
CA LEU A 87 103.20 14.14 -17.81
C LEU A 87 103.87 14.03 -16.45
N ASP A 88 104.31 15.16 -15.89
CA ASP A 88 104.83 15.27 -14.53
C ASP A 88 104.36 16.61 -13.92
N PRO A 89 103.12 16.65 -13.42
CA PRO A 89 102.51 17.89 -12.97
C PRO A 89 103.27 18.51 -11.79
N SER A 90 103.82 17.69 -10.89
CA SER A 90 104.58 18.18 -9.72
C SER A 90 105.88 18.91 -10.09
N ASN A 91 106.47 18.57 -11.24
CA ASN A 91 107.63 19.25 -11.82
C ASN A 91 107.28 20.20 -12.98
N GLY A 92 106.01 20.56 -13.14
CA GLY A 92 105.58 21.57 -14.09
C GLY A 92 105.63 21.15 -15.55
N ILE A 93 105.49 19.85 -15.84
CA ILE A 93 105.61 19.30 -17.19
C ILE A 93 104.28 18.73 -17.67
N PHE A 94 103.81 19.23 -18.80
CA PHE A 94 102.68 18.67 -19.54
C PHE A 94 102.99 18.55 -21.02
N ARG A 95 102.29 17.66 -21.72
CA ARG A 95 102.27 17.59 -23.18
C ARG A 95 101.01 18.27 -23.69
N PHE A 96 101.11 19.01 -24.78
CA PHE A 96 99.94 19.50 -25.49
C PHE A 96 99.88 18.90 -26.90
N ASP A 97 98.75 18.29 -27.21
CA ASP A 97 98.48 17.66 -28.50
C ASP A 97 97.59 18.62 -29.30
N PHE A 98 98.12 19.30 -30.30
CA PHE A 98 97.32 20.32 -30.98
C PHE A 98 96.20 19.70 -31.84
N PRO A 99 94.96 20.21 -31.74
CA PRO A 99 93.85 19.70 -32.54
C PRO A 99 93.99 20.14 -33.99
N ALA A 100 93.37 19.42 -34.93
CA ALA A 100 93.38 19.80 -36.34
C ALA A 100 92.97 21.25 -36.62
N ALA A 101 92.05 21.80 -35.82
CA ALA A 101 91.58 23.17 -35.93
C ALA A 101 92.70 24.21 -35.73
N ALA A 102 93.71 23.90 -34.92
CA ALA A 102 94.88 24.76 -34.75
C ALA A 102 95.73 24.86 -36.03
N PHE A 103 95.54 23.96 -36.99
CA PHE A 103 96.29 23.95 -38.24
C PHE A 103 95.39 24.17 -39.45
N ALA A 104 94.20 24.77 -39.28
CA ALA A 104 93.27 25.00 -40.39
C ALA A 104 93.77 26.07 -41.38
N MET A 105 94.53 27.07 -40.92
CA MET A 105 94.98 28.20 -41.74
C MET A 105 96.51 28.29 -41.76
N SER A 106 97.10 28.46 -42.95
CA SER A 106 98.53 28.66 -43.10
C SER A 106 98.94 30.11 -42.84
N GLY A 107 100.17 30.28 -42.36
CA GLY A 107 100.73 31.53 -41.90
C GLY A 107 101.13 31.47 -40.42
N SER A 108 101.64 32.59 -39.92
CA SER A 108 102.03 32.75 -38.53
C SER A 108 100.82 33.13 -37.68
N TYR A 109 100.71 32.51 -36.50
CA TYR A 109 99.74 32.93 -35.49
C TYR A 109 100.06 34.35 -35.04
N LYS A 110 99.01 35.18 -34.89
CA LYS A 110 99.15 36.53 -34.30
C LYS A 110 99.49 36.46 -32.81
N GLN A 111 98.99 35.43 -32.14
CA GLN A 111 99.28 35.17 -30.74
C GLN A 111 99.06 33.69 -30.43
N ALA A 112 99.96 33.09 -29.67
CA ALA A 112 99.81 31.73 -29.19
C ALA A 112 100.44 31.63 -27.80
N PHE A 113 99.68 31.16 -26.81
CA PHE A 113 100.15 30.97 -25.44
C PHE A 113 99.32 29.90 -24.73
N PHE A 114 99.85 29.41 -23.61
CA PHE A 114 99.08 28.56 -22.71
C PHE A 114 98.56 29.36 -21.53
N ARG A 115 97.31 29.10 -21.16
CA ARG A 115 96.71 29.63 -19.93
C ARG A 115 96.44 28.49 -18.99
N LEU A 116 97.05 28.57 -17.81
CA LEU A 116 96.99 27.58 -16.76
C LEU A 116 95.81 27.92 -15.84
N MET A 117 94.76 27.11 -15.89
CA MET A 117 93.51 27.34 -15.16
C MET A 117 93.44 26.44 -13.91
N LYS A 118 93.09 26.97 -12.74
CA LYS A 118 92.80 26.16 -11.54
C LYS A 118 91.74 26.85 -10.70
N ASP A 119 90.66 26.14 -10.37
CA ASP A 119 89.57 26.63 -9.51
C ASP A 119 89.04 28.02 -9.89
N GLY A 120 88.90 28.29 -11.20
CA GLY A 120 88.44 29.57 -11.74
C GLY A 120 89.50 30.68 -11.78
N MET A 121 90.68 30.47 -11.20
CA MET A 121 91.85 31.35 -11.29
C MET A 121 92.76 30.96 -12.45
N ASN A 122 93.58 31.89 -12.95
CA ASN A 122 94.53 31.56 -14.02
C ASN A 122 95.81 32.39 -14.03
N VAL A 123 96.87 31.80 -14.58
CA VAL A 123 98.12 32.47 -14.99
C VAL A 123 98.43 32.06 -16.43
N SER A 124 99.04 32.93 -17.23
CA SER A 124 99.37 32.64 -18.64
C SER A 124 100.88 32.55 -18.84
N THR A 125 101.31 31.67 -19.73
CA THR A 125 102.68 31.66 -20.22
C THR A 125 102.91 32.88 -21.11
N LEU A 126 104.18 33.21 -21.34
CA LEU A 126 104.54 34.10 -22.44
C LEU A 126 104.12 33.51 -23.78
N GLU A 127 103.93 34.39 -24.76
CA GLU A 127 103.62 34.00 -26.12
C GLU A 127 104.79 33.25 -26.77
N PHE A 128 104.45 32.30 -27.65
CA PHE A 128 105.39 31.57 -28.49
C PHE A 128 105.00 31.68 -29.96
N SER A 129 105.97 31.48 -30.85
CA SER A 129 105.71 31.51 -32.29
C SER A 129 105.07 30.18 -32.73
N LEU A 130 103.98 30.24 -33.48
CA LEU A 130 103.35 29.07 -34.10
C LEU A 130 103.10 29.36 -35.57
N ASP A 131 103.84 28.67 -36.45
CA ASP A 131 103.74 28.81 -37.90
C ASP A 131 103.09 27.58 -38.54
N VAL A 132 102.11 27.81 -39.40
CA VAL A 132 101.45 26.74 -40.16
C VAL A 132 101.80 26.87 -41.63
N LEU A 133 102.50 25.88 -42.17
CA LEU A 133 102.85 25.84 -43.59
C LEU A 133 101.64 25.43 -44.44
N ALA A 134 101.48 26.09 -45.59
CA ALA A 134 100.42 25.75 -46.54
C ALA A 134 100.57 24.30 -47.05
N ASP A 135 99.47 23.55 -47.03
CA ASP A 135 99.35 22.27 -47.74
C ASP A 135 98.62 22.52 -49.06
N LYS A 136 99.24 22.12 -50.18
CA LYS A 136 98.67 22.29 -51.53
C LYS A 136 98.02 21.01 -52.07
N VAL A 137 98.03 19.92 -51.30
CA VAL A 137 97.59 18.59 -51.72
C VAL A 137 96.24 18.24 -51.13
N ILE A 138 96.04 18.47 -49.84
CA ILE A 138 94.77 18.25 -49.14
C ILE A 138 94.07 19.59 -48.96
N SER A 139 92.74 19.61 -49.06
CA SER A 139 91.91 20.77 -48.71
C SER A 139 90.67 20.30 -47.96
N GLY A 140 90.10 21.12 -47.07
CA GLY A 140 88.77 20.82 -46.50
C GLY A 140 88.48 21.24 -45.07
N LEU A 141 89.48 21.57 -44.24
CA LEU A 141 89.22 22.25 -42.97
C LEU A 141 88.97 23.74 -43.24
N ILE A 142 87.77 24.21 -42.92
CA ILE A 142 87.39 25.62 -42.97
C ILE A 142 87.74 26.23 -41.60
N PRO A 143 88.54 27.30 -41.54
CA PRO A 143 88.86 27.93 -40.27
C PRO A 143 87.59 28.53 -39.65
N SER A 144 87.41 28.24 -38.36
CA SER A 144 86.32 28.75 -37.53
C SER A 144 86.83 28.92 -36.10
N ASP A 145 86.07 29.63 -35.26
CA ASP A 145 86.36 29.66 -33.83
C ASP A 145 86.20 28.25 -33.26
N TYR A 146 87.27 27.70 -32.68
CA TYR A 146 87.27 26.41 -32.03
C TYR A 146 87.34 26.61 -30.51
N ILE A 147 86.18 26.54 -29.87
CA ILE A 147 86.04 26.78 -28.42
C ILE A 147 85.46 25.51 -27.79
N THR A 148 86.34 24.68 -27.26
CA THR A 148 86.01 23.32 -26.78
C THR A 148 84.86 23.26 -25.75
N PRO A 149 84.72 24.17 -24.76
CA PRO A 149 83.60 24.13 -23.82
C PRO A 149 82.22 24.35 -24.45
N PHE A 150 82.14 25.08 -25.57
CA PHE A 150 80.86 25.38 -26.23
C PHE A 150 80.39 24.22 -27.11
N ILE A 151 81.34 23.50 -27.73
CA ILE A 151 81.06 22.34 -28.58
C ILE A 151 80.53 21.16 -27.74
N ASP A 152 81.04 20.99 -26.51
CA ASP A 152 80.53 19.96 -25.58
C ASP A 152 79.13 20.28 -25.09
N LEU A 153 78.85 21.54 -24.73
CA LEU A 153 77.52 21.95 -24.32
C LEU A 153 76.48 21.74 -25.44
N TYR A 154 76.86 21.92 -26.70
CA TYR A 154 76.02 21.66 -27.86
C TYR A 154 75.79 20.15 -28.08
N GLY A 155 76.80 19.32 -27.87
CA GLY A 155 76.69 17.86 -27.90
C GLY A 155 75.75 17.32 -26.81
N ASP A 156 75.92 17.78 -25.58
CA ASP A 156 75.06 17.41 -24.45
C ASP A 156 73.61 17.86 -24.66
N LEU A 157 73.39 19.06 -25.23
CA LEU A 157 72.06 19.54 -25.62
C LEU A 157 71.45 18.65 -26.72
N GLY A 158 72.27 18.17 -27.67
CA GLY A 158 71.87 17.23 -28.71
C GLY A 158 71.40 15.89 -28.15
N ASP A 159 72.12 15.35 -27.16
CA ASP A 159 71.76 14.07 -26.52
C ASP A 159 70.54 14.21 -25.60
N ILE A 160 70.37 15.34 -24.91
CA ILE A 160 69.16 15.66 -24.14
C ILE A 160 67.93 15.72 -25.07
N VAL A 161 68.04 16.38 -26.23
CA VAL A 161 66.94 16.48 -27.21
C VAL A 161 66.62 15.12 -27.85
N LYS A 162 67.62 14.26 -28.08
CA LYS A 162 67.45 12.94 -28.69
C LYS A 162 66.74 11.95 -27.76
N ASN A 163 67.08 11.96 -26.47
CA ASN A 163 66.42 11.14 -25.45
C ASN A 163 65.03 11.68 -25.08
N ALA A 164 64.83 13.00 -25.14
CA ALA A 164 63.53 13.61 -24.89
C ALA A 164 62.43 13.15 -25.86
N LYS A 165 62.73 12.76 -27.11
CA LYS A 165 61.69 12.35 -28.08
C LYS A 165 61.16 10.93 -27.87
N GLY A 166 62.03 10.00 -27.43
CA GLY A 166 61.64 8.62 -27.11
C GLY A 166 60.87 8.55 -25.81
N ASP A 167 61.38 9.22 -24.76
CA ASP A 167 60.70 9.30 -23.47
C ASP A 167 59.41 10.12 -23.55
N LEU A 168 59.36 11.17 -24.37
CA LEU A 168 58.11 11.91 -24.63
C LEU A 168 57.10 11.05 -25.42
N ALA A 169 57.51 10.20 -26.36
CA ALA A 169 56.58 9.33 -27.08
C ALA A 169 56.01 8.23 -26.17
N ALA A 170 56.84 7.62 -25.32
CA ALA A 170 56.40 6.66 -24.32
C ALA A 170 55.51 7.33 -23.25
N ALA A 171 55.93 8.48 -22.72
CA ALA A 171 55.15 9.26 -21.77
C ALA A 171 53.84 9.79 -22.39
N LEU A 172 53.82 10.16 -23.67
CA LEU A 172 52.60 10.59 -24.37
C LEU A 172 51.66 9.42 -24.62
N ALA A 173 52.17 8.23 -24.97
CA ALA A 173 51.35 7.03 -25.11
C ALA A 173 50.76 6.61 -23.76
N GLU A 174 51.57 6.56 -22.71
CA GLU A 174 51.13 6.26 -21.34
C GLU A 174 50.16 7.32 -20.81
N TRP A 175 50.45 8.60 -21.06
CA TRP A 175 49.55 9.71 -20.73
C TRP A 175 48.24 9.62 -21.51
N THR A 176 48.26 9.28 -22.79
CA THR A 176 47.05 9.08 -23.60
C THR A 176 46.22 7.93 -23.06
N THR A 177 46.84 6.79 -22.74
CA THR A 177 46.15 5.64 -22.14
C THR A 177 45.58 5.99 -20.77
N LYS A 178 46.34 6.66 -19.90
CA LYS A 178 45.87 7.10 -18.58
C LYS A 178 44.78 8.16 -18.68
N LEU A 179 44.88 9.10 -19.63
CA LEU A 179 43.89 10.13 -19.88
C LEU A 179 42.60 9.52 -20.44
N SER A 180 42.68 8.57 -21.38
CA SER A 180 41.51 7.85 -21.89
C SER A 180 40.87 6.98 -20.81
N ALA A 181 41.66 6.28 -20.00
CA ALA A 181 41.14 5.52 -18.85
C ALA A 181 40.47 6.44 -17.83
N LEU A 182 41.09 7.58 -17.52
CA LEU A 182 40.50 8.61 -16.65
C LEU A 182 39.23 9.20 -17.26
N PHE A 183 39.20 9.47 -18.57
CA PHE A 183 38.01 10.01 -19.23
C PHE A 183 36.87 8.99 -19.24
N ASN A 184 37.17 7.71 -19.45
CA ASN A 184 36.19 6.63 -19.33
C ASN A 184 35.73 6.49 -17.89
N GLN A 185 36.62 6.53 -16.90
CA GLN A 185 36.25 6.50 -15.48
C GLN A 185 35.42 7.70 -15.06
N LEU A 186 35.73 8.91 -15.55
CA LEU A 186 34.96 10.12 -15.30
C LEU A 186 33.61 10.08 -16.01
N ASN A 187 33.56 9.50 -17.21
CA ASN A 187 32.32 9.31 -17.95
C ASN A 187 31.43 8.27 -17.27
N ASP A 188 31.99 7.16 -16.83
CA ASP A 188 31.30 6.11 -16.07
C ASP A 188 30.85 6.66 -14.71
N GLN A 189 31.71 7.40 -14.00
CA GLN A 189 31.32 8.13 -12.78
C GLN A 189 30.24 9.18 -13.05
N GLY A 190 30.28 9.86 -14.20
CA GLY A 190 29.25 10.81 -14.62
C GLY A 190 27.91 10.13 -14.88
N VAL A 191 27.93 8.97 -15.56
CA VAL A 191 26.76 8.13 -15.81
C VAL A 191 26.22 7.53 -14.51
N ASP A 192 27.08 7.04 -13.61
CA ASP A 192 26.71 6.52 -12.30
C ASP A 192 26.15 7.63 -11.41
N THR A 193 26.76 8.82 -11.42
CA THR A 193 26.27 10.00 -10.69
C THR A 193 24.94 10.47 -11.25
N GLN A 194 24.78 10.51 -12.57
CA GLN A 194 23.50 10.84 -13.22
C GLN A 194 22.44 9.79 -12.89
N THR A 195 22.80 8.51 -12.91
CA THR A 195 21.89 7.41 -12.54
C THR A 195 21.52 7.48 -11.07
N MET A 196 22.47 7.76 -10.17
CA MET A 196 22.20 7.96 -8.74
C MET A 196 21.36 9.21 -8.49
N LEU A 197 21.61 10.31 -9.18
CA LEU A 197 20.81 11.54 -9.07
C LEU A 197 19.40 11.35 -9.61
N THR A 198 19.24 10.71 -10.76
CA THR A 198 17.92 10.37 -11.31
C THR A 198 17.22 9.33 -10.44
N THR A 199 17.92 8.34 -9.90
CA THR A 199 17.37 7.36 -8.95
C THR A 199 16.96 8.03 -7.65
N LEU A 200 17.75 8.97 -7.14
CA LEU A 200 17.45 9.75 -5.94
C LEU A 200 16.27 10.70 -6.20
N GLU A 201 16.21 11.35 -7.36
CA GLU A 201 15.09 12.18 -7.79
C GLU A 201 13.81 11.35 -7.94
N GLN A 202 13.90 10.17 -8.54
CA GLN A 202 12.79 9.24 -8.68
C GLN A 202 12.35 8.70 -7.31
N ARG A 203 13.28 8.33 -6.43
CA ARG A 203 12.97 7.97 -5.04
C ARG A 203 12.37 9.13 -4.26
N ILE A 204 12.82 10.36 -4.44
CA ILE A 204 12.21 11.55 -3.82
C ILE A 204 10.77 11.76 -4.31
N LYS A 205 10.51 11.48 -5.60
CA LYS A 205 9.16 11.52 -6.20
C LYS A 205 8.28 10.33 -5.76
N ASP A 206 8.86 9.14 -5.62
CA ASP A 206 8.18 7.89 -5.29
C ASP A 206 7.94 7.73 -3.78
N ASP A 207 8.82 8.26 -2.91
CA ASP A 207 8.72 8.21 -1.45
C ASP A 207 7.66 9.17 -0.89
N GLY A 208 6.89 9.85 -1.74
CA GLY A 208 5.81 10.74 -1.30
C GLY A 208 6.27 11.86 -0.37
N LEU A 209 7.51 12.34 -0.56
CA LEU A 209 8.10 13.39 0.27
C LEU A 209 7.37 14.71 0.05
N LEU A 210 6.55 15.09 1.02
CA LEU A 210 5.86 16.37 1.06
C LEU A 210 6.88 17.50 1.19
N THR A 211 6.81 18.53 0.34
CA THR A 211 7.58 19.76 0.56
C THR A 211 7.15 20.40 1.89
N GLN A 212 7.93 21.36 2.42
CA GLN A 212 7.49 22.11 3.60
C GLN A 212 6.14 22.82 3.36
N ALA A 213 5.87 23.24 2.12
CA ALA A 213 4.58 23.83 1.73
C ALA A 213 3.46 22.78 1.67
N ASP A 214 3.74 21.57 1.17
CA ASP A 214 2.77 20.48 1.13
C ASP A 214 2.46 19.96 2.53
N LEU A 215 3.48 19.85 3.40
CA LEU A 215 3.32 19.50 4.80
C LEU A 215 2.56 20.60 5.55
N ALA A 216 2.84 21.88 5.31
CA ALA A 216 2.08 22.98 5.92
C ALA A 216 0.62 22.99 5.45
N THR A 217 0.37 22.70 4.17
CA THR A 217 -0.97 22.58 3.59
C THR A 217 -1.71 21.37 4.18
N ALA A 218 -1.05 20.22 4.26
CA ALA A 218 -1.59 19.01 4.86
C ALA A 218 -1.85 19.20 6.35
N LEU A 219 -0.96 19.87 7.09
CA LEU A 219 -1.12 20.16 8.51
C LEU A 219 -2.21 21.21 8.77
N THR A 220 -2.40 22.17 7.87
CA THR A 220 -3.51 23.13 7.94
C THR A 220 -4.84 22.42 7.66
N LYS A 221 -4.92 21.63 6.59
CA LYS A 221 -6.09 20.79 6.31
C LYS A 221 -6.36 19.80 7.43
N PHE A 222 -5.32 19.22 8.02
CA PHE A 222 -5.42 18.33 9.18
C PHE A 222 -5.92 19.10 10.40
N LYS A 223 -5.43 20.31 10.69
CA LYS A 223 -5.94 21.15 11.78
C LYS A 223 -7.39 21.57 11.55
N ASP A 224 -7.77 21.92 10.34
CA ASP A 224 -9.15 22.27 9.99
C ASP A 224 -10.07 21.05 10.11
N ASN A 225 -9.61 19.90 9.61
CA ASN A 225 -10.34 18.64 9.73
C ASN A 225 -10.38 18.15 11.17
N PHE A 226 -9.31 18.33 11.94
CA PHE A 226 -9.25 18.00 13.36
C PHE A 226 -10.10 18.96 14.17
N THR A 227 -10.20 20.24 13.81
CA THR A 227 -11.12 21.19 14.44
C THR A 227 -12.57 20.87 14.10
N LYS A 228 -12.85 20.46 12.85
CA LYS A 228 -14.17 19.97 12.44
C LYS A 228 -14.51 18.62 13.09
N LEU A 229 -13.54 17.74 13.24
CA LEU A 229 -13.70 16.45 13.91
C LEU A 229 -13.87 16.70 15.40
N GLN A 230 -13.07 17.58 16.01
CA GLN A 230 -13.19 18.00 17.40
C GLN A 230 -14.50 18.71 17.64
N SER A 231 -15.01 19.54 16.73
CA SER A 231 -16.35 20.13 16.88
C SER A 231 -17.45 19.10 16.70
N LYS A 232 -17.25 18.09 15.83
CA LYS A 232 -18.16 16.95 15.68
C LYS A 232 -18.09 15.99 16.86
N VAL A 233 -16.92 15.80 17.46
CA VAL A 233 -16.65 14.99 18.63
C VAL A 233 -17.14 15.74 19.86
N ASP A 234 -16.94 17.04 19.99
CA ASP A 234 -17.47 17.88 21.05
C ASP A 234 -18.99 17.99 20.91
N ALA A 235 -19.53 18.07 19.70
CA ALA A 235 -20.97 17.92 19.47
C ALA A 235 -21.43 16.51 19.83
N SER A 236 -20.70 15.46 19.44
CA SER A 236 -20.96 14.04 19.73
C SER A 236 -20.79 13.70 21.21
N VAL A 237 -19.94 14.42 21.95
CA VAL A 237 -19.61 14.26 23.37
C VAL A 237 -20.53 15.13 24.20
N ALA A 238 -20.90 16.33 23.75
CA ALA A 238 -21.99 17.12 24.33
C ALA A 238 -23.32 16.38 24.18
N SER A 239 -23.54 15.72 23.03
CA SER A 239 -24.66 14.81 22.84
C SER A 239 -24.45 13.50 23.61
N ALA A 240 -23.22 12.95 23.73
CA ALA A 240 -22.91 11.76 24.57
C ALA A 240 -23.00 11.98 26.08
N THR A 241 -22.94 13.22 26.54
CA THR A 241 -23.09 13.56 27.95
C THR A 241 -24.50 14.03 28.30
N THR A 242 -25.43 14.03 27.33
CA THR A 242 -26.87 14.25 27.57
C THR A 242 -27.77 13.46 26.61
N TYR A 243 -27.41 12.23 26.22
CA TYR A 243 -28.41 11.37 25.59
C TYR A 243 -29.38 10.91 26.66
N ALA A 244 -30.66 11.24 26.45
CA ALA A 244 -31.73 10.69 27.24
C ALA A 244 -31.59 9.16 27.21
N ASN A 245 -31.64 8.54 28.38
CA ASN A 245 -32.16 7.18 28.44
C ASN A 245 -33.50 7.24 27.70
N LEU A 246 -33.60 6.67 26.49
CA LEU A 246 -34.89 6.23 25.98
C LEU A 246 -35.35 5.16 26.97
N ARG A 247 -36.01 5.60 28.05
CA ARG A 247 -36.88 4.76 28.83
C ARG A 247 -37.90 4.25 27.82
N ARG A 248 -37.63 3.07 27.26
CA ARG A 248 -38.63 2.09 26.80
C ARG A 248 -39.93 2.80 26.43
N LEU A 249 -40.04 3.37 25.23
CA LEU A 249 -41.27 4.06 24.80
C LEU A 249 -42.47 3.15 25.10
N GLY A 250 -43.37 3.63 25.97
CA GLY A 250 -44.49 2.85 26.53
C GLY A 250 -44.21 2.07 27.83
N GLN A 251 -43.25 2.46 28.67
CA GLN A 251 -42.96 1.75 29.94
C GLN A 251 -44.07 1.83 30.99
N LYS A 252 -45.21 2.49 30.74
CA LYS A 252 -46.20 2.63 31.81
C LYS A 252 -46.77 1.27 32.28
N TYR A 253 -46.78 0.21 31.46
CA TYR A 253 -47.20 -1.13 31.94
C TYR A 253 -46.63 -2.34 31.16
N ARG A 254 -45.40 -2.82 31.48
CA ARG A 254 -44.93 -4.12 30.93
C ARG A 254 -44.59 -5.14 32.02
N VAL A 255 -45.30 -6.27 31.98
CA VAL A 255 -44.93 -7.56 32.60
C VAL A 255 -44.41 -8.46 31.47
N GLN A 256 -43.38 -9.28 31.72
CA GLN A 256 -42.88 -10.27 30.77
C GLN A 256 -44.01 -11.19 30.30
N GLY A 257 -44.09 -11.49 29.00
CA GLY A 257 -45.16 -12.33 28.44
C GLY A 257 -46.07 -11.64 27.44
N LYS A 258 -46.03 -10.31 27.38
CA LYS A 258 -47.07 -9.52 26.74
C LYS A 258 -46.55 -8.13 26.36
N VAL A 259 -46.69 -7.69 25.09
CA VAL A 259 -46.47 -6.28 24.70
C VAL A 259 -47.69 -5.81 23.92
N ALA A 260 -47.87 -4.50 23.91
CA ALA A 260 -49.18 -3.92 23.97
C ALA A 260 -49.25 -2.52 23.35
N SER A 261 -48.42 -2.23 22.34
CA SER A 261 -48.67 -1.06 21.49
C SER A 261 -48.10 -1.19 20.08
N ASN A 262 -48.87 -0.81 19.07
CA ASN A 262 -48.49 -0.80 17.65
C ASN A 262 -48.19 0.64 17.20
N ALA A 263 -47.08 0.86 16.49
CA ALA A 263 -46.81 2.18 15.91
C ALA A 263 -47.80 2.43 14.78
N GLN A 264 -48.50 3.56 14.86
CA GLN A 264 -49.43 4.04 13.83
C GLN A 264 -49.32 5.54 13.78
N GLY A 265 -49.50 6.18 12.63
CA GLY A 265 -49.46 7.64 12.55
C GLY A 265 -48.07 8.23 12.86
N PHE A 266 -47.44 8.77 11.83
CA PHE A 266 -46.14 9.40 11.95
C PHE A 266 -46.13 10.68 11.15
N ALA A 267 -45.54 11.74 11.72
CA ALA A 267 -45.39 13.01 11.04
C ALA A 267 -44.05 13.64 11.40
N SER A 268 -43.38 14.22 10.39
CA SER A 268 -42.22 15.08 10.58
C SER A 268 -42.68 16.49 10.90
N LEU A 269 -42.02 17.14 11.87
CA LEU A 269 -42.26 18.54 12.22
C LEU A 269 -41.23 19.50 11.57
N GLY A 270 -40.34 18.97 10.73
CA GLY A 270 -39.16 19.67 10.20
C GLY A 270 -37.87 19.25 10.90
N GLY A 271 -36.75 19.38 10.17
CA GLY A 271 -35.44 18.86 10.59
C GLY A 271 -35.51 17.38 11.01
N THR A 272 -34.92 17.08 12.18
CA THR A 272 -34.83 15.72 12.75
C THR A 272 -35.93 15.41 13.78
N THR A 273 -36.94 16.28 13.94
CA THR A 273 -37.98 16.12 14.96
C THR A 273 -39.25 15.51 14.38
N VAL A 274 -39.72 14.43 14.99
CA VAL A 274 -40.89 13.68 14.53
C VAL A 274 -41.86 13.41 15.67
N VAL A 275 -43.11 13.09 15.31
CA VAL A 275 -44.12 12.59 16.25
C VAL A 275 -44.64 11.25 15.75
N GLN A 276 -44.65 10.26 16.64
CA GLN A 276 -45.23 8.94 16.42
C GLN A 276 -46.40 8.74 17.38
N TYR A 277 -47.51 8.23 16.86
CA TYR A 277 -48.57 7.67 17.68
C TYR A 277 -48.35 6.16 17.89
N PHE A 278 -48.63 5.67 19.09
CA PHE A 278 -48.58 4.27 19.45
C PHE A 278 -49.95 3.87 19.98
N GLN A 279 -50.67 3.08 19.20
CA GLN A 279 -51.94 2.50 19.62
C GLN A 279 -51.69 1.45 20.69
N ASN A 280 -52.41 1.43 21.82
CA ASN A 280 -52.32 0.30 22.73
C ASN A 280 -53.00 -0.97 22.20
N TRP A 281 -52.42 -2.12 22.52
CA TRP A 281 -52.94 -3.45 22.23
C TRP A 281 -52.98 -4.27 23.53
N ALA A 282 -53.81 -5.31 23.62
CA ALA A 282 -53.86 -6.12 24.84
C ALA A 282 -52.46 -6.71 25.15
N PRO A 283 -51.97 -6.65 26.41
CA PRO A 283 -52.69 -6.35 27.66
C PRO A 283 -52.73 -4.90 28.12
N LEU A 284 -52.18 -3.93 27.37
CA LEU A 284 -52.40 -2.53 27.73
C LEU A 284 -53.87 -2.20 27.54
N ASP A 285 -54.32 -1.19 28.27
CA ASP A 285 -55.66 -0.68 28.10
C ASP A 285 -55.78 -0.08 26.70
N VAL A 286 -56.50 -0.80 25.84
CA VAL A 286 -56.68 -0.46 24.44
C VAL A 286 -57.37 0.89 24.28
N GLN A 287 -58.16 1.33 25.27
CA GLN A 287 -58.86 2.63 25.25
C GLN A 287 -57.93 3.85 25.15
N TYR A 288 -56.62 3.65 25.29
CA TYR A 288 -55.63 4.71 25.20
C TYR A 288 -54.63 4.46 24.06
N GLY A 289 -53.99 5.53 23.61
CA GLY A 289 -52.80 5.49 22.79
C GLY A 289 -51.83 6.58 23.23
N THR A 290 -50.58 6.49 22.78
CA THR A 290 -49.51 7.42 23.22
C THR A 290 -48.94 8.17 22.03
N LEU A 291 -48.96 9.50 22.10
CA LEU A 291 -48.19 10.36 21.21
C LEU A 291 -46.79 10.56 21.79
N VAL A 292 -45.78 10.46 20.95
CA VAL A 292 -44.37 10.61 21.32
C VAL A 292 -43.70 11.54 20.33
N LYS A 293 -43.19 12.68 20.81
CA LYS A 293 -42.33 13.59 20.07
C LYS A 293 -40.87 13.30 20.42
N PHE A 294 -40.04 13.09 19.42
CA PHE A 294 -38.64 12.74 19.62
C PHE A 294 -37.77 13.16 18.44
N ASN A 295 -36.47 13.16 18.65
CA ASN A 295 -35.49 13.31 17.58
C ASN A 295 -35.24 11.94 16.93
N VAL A 296 -35.54 11.79 15.65
CA VAL A 296 -35.56 10.49 14.94
C VAL A 296 -34.16 9.91 14.65
N GLU A 297 -33.12 10.73 14.70
CA GLU A 297 -31.75 10.28 14.44
C GLU A 297 -31.02 9.89 15.72
N THR A 298 -31.34 10.54 16.84
CA THR A 298 -30.73 10.27 18.15
C THR A 298 -31.61 9.41 19.05
N GLY A 299 -32.89 9.27 18.72
CA GLY A 299 -33.91 8.66 19.57
C GLY A 299 -34.33 9.51 20.76
N THR A 300 -33.79 10.72 20.95
CA THR A 300 -34.06 11.52 22.15
C THR A 300 -35.54 11.89 22.26
N GLU A 301 -36.26 11.32 23.22
CA GLU A 301 -37.63 11.70 23.55
C GLU A 301 -37.66 13.15 24.06
N LEU A 302 -38.50 13.96 23.45
CA LEU A 302 -38.70 15.36 23.80
C LEU A 302 -39.96 15.56 24.63
N LEU A 303 -41.03 14.81 24.29
CA LEU A 303 -42.34 14.95 24.93
C LEU A 303 -43.22 13.74 24.64
N THR A 304 -44.10 13.38 25.58
CA THR A 304 -45.13 12.34 25.41
C THR A 304 -46.46 12.75 25.98
N ASN A 305 -47.55 12.31 25.37
CA ASN A 305 -48.90 12.49 25.91
C ASN A 305 -49.79 11.26 25.63
N GLU A 306 -50.61 10.86 26.59
CA GLU A 306 -51.62 9.80 26.40
C GLU A 306 -52.92 10.43 25.88
N ILE A 307 -53.48 9.83 24.83
CA ILE A 307 -54.76 10.21 24.23
C ILE A 307 -55.69 8.99 24.16
N HIS A 308 -56.91 9.18 23.68
CA HIS A 308 -57.82 8.06 23.39
C HIS A 308 -57.23 7.13 22.32
N GLY A 309 -57.49 5.84 22.44
CA GLY A 309 -56.96 4.78 21.58
C GLY A 309 -57.74 4.65 20.29
N TYR A 310 -57.08 4.91 19.18
CA TYR A 310 -57.58 4.75 17.81
C TYR A 310 -56.71 3.75 17.02
N HIS A 311 -57.29 3.03 16.05
CA HIS A 311 -56.64 2.07 15.15
C HIS A 311 -56.80 2.49 13.69
N GLY A 312 -55.74 2.36 12.89
CA GLY A 312 -55.76 2.62 11.45
C GLY A 312 -55.42 4.07 11.11
N ASN A 313 -54.55 4.68 11.91
CA ASN A 313 -54.35 6.12 11.89
C ASN A 313 -53.10 6.47 11.12
N SER A 314 -53.20 7.47 10.25
CA SER A 314 -52.03 8.22 9.79
C SER A 314 -52.05 9.62 10.39
N MET A 315 -50.89 10.28 10.33
CA MET A 315 -50.73 11.64 10.80
C MET A 315 -50.04 12.47 9.74
N THR A 316 -50.32 13.76 9.72
CA THR A 316 -49.58 14.72 8.91
C THR A 316 -49.37 16.01 9.69
N TYR A 317 -48.39 16.80 9.26
CA TYR A 317 -48.07 18.10 9.83
C TYR A 317 -48.38 19.18 8.81
N SER A 318 -49.17 20.19 9.20
CA SER A 318 -49.39 21.35 8.37
C SER A 318 -48.38 22.44 8.72
N SER A 319 -47.46 22.71 7.79
CA SER A 319 -46.49 23.79 7.93
C SER A 319 -47.13 25.19 7.92
N LYS A 320 -48.40 25.30 7.50
CA LYS A 320 -49.14 26.57 7.46
C LYS A 320 -49.54 27.05 8.85
N ASP A 321 -50.15 26.18 9.66
CA ASP A 321 -50.67 26.52 10.99
C ASP A 321 -49.84 25.94 12.13
N GLY A 322 -48.87 25.08 11.81
CA GLY A 322 -47.97 24.45 12.76
C GLY A 322 -48.64 23.36 13.60
N LEU A 323 -49.72 22.74 13.11
CA LEU A 323 -50.48 21.72 13.84
C LEU A 323 -50.34 20.34 13.21
N LEU A 324 -50.51 19.33 14.05
CA LEU A 324 -50.61 17.94 13.64
C LEU A 324 -52.06 17.57 13.40
N TYR A 325 -52.27 16.73 12.39
CA TYR A 325 -53.58 16.22 12.02
C TYR A 325 -53.54 14.70 12.00
N MET A 326 -54.49 14.06 12.68
CA MET A 326 -54.53 12.61 12.84
C MET A 326 -55.88 12.05 12.41
N ALA A 327 -55.87 11.11 11.47
CA ALA A 327 -57.04 10.31 11.14
C ALA A 327 -57.30 9.31 12.28
N MET A 328 -58.56 9.17 12.72
CA MET A 328 -58.91 8.28 13.82
C MET A 328 -59.38 6.89 13.38
N ALA A 329 -59.75 6.71 12.11
CA ALA A 329 -60.17 5.45 11.48
C ALA A 329 -61.13 4.58 12.31
N GLU A 330 -60.66 3.81 13.29
CA GLU A 330 -61.47 3.00 14.21
C GLU A 330 -61.17 3.24 15.70
N ASP A 331 -62.20 3.09 16.54
CA ASP A 331 -62.02 3.01 18.00
C ASP A 331 -61.49 1.61 18.36
N THR A 332 -60.52 1.58 19.26
CA THR A 332 -59.83 0.36 19.70
C THR A 332 -60.57 -0.44 20.77
N SER A 333 -61.60 0.15 21.38
CA SER A 333 -62.45 -0.50 22.37
C SER A 333 -63.39 -1.53 21.74
N ALA A 334 -63.80 -2.53 22.52
CA ALA A 334 -64.66 -3.64 22.07
C ALA A 334 -66.03 -3.20 21.51
N ALA A 335 -66.43 -1.93 21.71
CA ALA A 335 -67.67 -1.37 21.19
C ALA A 335 -67.55 -0.81 19.76
N LYS A 336 -66.34 -0.69 19.18
CA LYS A 336 -66.06 -0.11 17.85
C LYS A 336 -67.04 1.03 17.52
N GLU A 337 -67.03 2.11 18.32
CA GLU A 337 -67.84 3.29 17.98
C GLU A 337 -67.53 3.71 16.53
N THR A 338 -68.53 4.12 15.77
CA THR A 338 -68.35 4.48 14.34
C THR A 338 -68.40 5.99 14.10
N ALA A 339 -68.68 6.77 15.16
CA ALA A 339 -68.93 8.21 15.08
C ALA A 339 -67.68 9.05 14.80
N GLN A 340 -66.50 8.45 14.85
CA GLN A 340 -65.20 9.08 14.61
C GLN A 340 -64.57 8.71 13.25
N LYS A 341 -65.18 7.79 12.49
CA LYS A 341 -64.67 7.31 11.19
C LYS A 341 -64.40 8.43 10.20
N THR A 342 -65.17 9.52 10.26
CA THR A 342 -65.12 10.67 9.34
C THR A 342 -64.59 11.93 10.01
N LYS A 343 -63.84 11.79 11.11
CA LYS A 343 -63.33 12.90 11.91
C LYS A 343 -61.80 12.89 11.97
N ILE A 344 -61.21 14.07 12.09
CA ILE A 344 -59.77 14.29 12.20
C ILE A 344 -59.47 15.00 13.52
N LEU A 345 -58.46 14.54 14.25
CA LEU A 345 -57.94 15.27 15.42
C LEU A 345 -56.94 16.31 14.97
N GLN A 346 -57.05 17.51 15.54
CA GLN A 346 -56.04 18.54 15.45
C GLN A 346 -55.27 18.57 16.78
N ILE A 347 -53.96 18.41 16.71
CA ILE A 347 -53.07 18.23 17.86
C ILE A 347 -52.00 19.33 17.84
N ASP A 348 -51.74 19.93 19.00
CA ASP A 348 -50.67 20.92 19.14
C ASP A 348 -49.31 20.21 19.38
N PRO A 349 -48.31 20.38 18.51
CA PRO A 349 -47.03 19.69 18.67
C PRO A 349 -46.15 20.24 19.81
N SER A 350 -46.55 21.33 20.46
CA SER A 350 -45.82 21.90 21.61
C SER A 350 -46.09 21.17 22.92
N ASP A 351 -47.29 20.61 23.10
CA ASP A 351 -47.72 19.88 24.29
C ASP A 351 -48.37 18.50 24.00
N LEU A 352 -48.54 18.16 22.71
CA LEU A 352 -49.20 16.95 22.20
C LEU A 352 -50.67 16.83 22.65
N ALA A 353 -51.33 17.93 23.03
CA ALA A 353 -52.73 17.94 23.42
C ALA A 353 -53.65 18.06 22.20
N ILE A 354 -54.84 17.46 22.30
CA ILE A 354 -55.90 17.61 21.30
C ILE A 354 -56.47 19.03 21.42
N LYS A 355 -56.32 19.81 20.36
CA LYS A 355 -56.81 21.19 20.27
C LYS A 355 -58.27 21.24 19.78
N ALA A 356 -58.60 20.42 18.79
CA ALA A 356 -59.93 20.36 18.20
C ALA A 356 -60.18 19.01 17.53
N THR A 357 -61.46 18.74 17.23
CA THR A 357 -61.89 17.64 16.36
C THR A 357 -62.62 18.24 15.17
N ILE A 358 -62.13 17.94 13.98
CA ILE A 358 -62.70 18.40 12.71
C ILE A 358 -63.67 17.34 12.23
N ASP A 359 -64.93 17.73 12.08
CA ASP A 359 -66.00 16.83 11.64
C ASP A 359 -66.26 16.97 10.15
N LEU A 360 -65.87 15.95 9.39
CA LEU A 360 -66.08 15.89 7.93
C LEU A 360 -67.30 15.05 7.56
N THR A 361 -68.10 14.56 8.51
CA THR A 361 -69.22 13.64 8.24
C THR A 361 -70.21 14.16 7.19
N ALA A 362 -70.45 15.47 7.15
CA ALA A 362 -71.33 16.10 6.16
C ALA A 362 -70.61 16.58 4.88
N LYS A 363 -69.29 16.40 4.81
CA LYS A 363 -68.40 16.94 3.76
C LYS A 363 -67.72 15.85 2.94
N THR A 364 -67.41 14.70 3.56
CA THR A 364 -66.75 13.56 2.91
C THR A 364 -67.76 12.55 2.39
N SER A 365 -67.40 11.89 1.28
CA SER A 365 -68.11 10.72 0.75
C SER A 365 -67.50 9.40 1.23
N LEU A 366 -66.37 9.46 1.96
CA LEU A 366 -65.70 8.29 2.51
C LEU A 366 -66.52 7.66 3.64
N ASP A 367 -66.55 6.33 3.66
CA ASP A 367 -67.12 5.54 4.76
C ASP A 367 -66.24 5.57 6.02
N GLU A 368 -64.93 5.75 5.81
CA GLU A 368 -63.92 5.94 6.84
C GLU A 368 -62.76 6.74 6.27
N ILE A 369 -62.24 7.69 7.04
CA ILE A 369 -60.98 8.35 6.76
C ILE A 369 -59.89 7.53 7.43
N HIS A 370 -59.29 6.63 6.64
CA HIS A 370 -58.19 5.79 7.08
C HIS A 370 -56.87 6.55 7.09
N SER A 371 -56.74 7.56 6.22
CA SER A 371 -55.52 8.32 6.13
C SER A 371 -55.69 9.79 5.85
N ILE A 372 -54.69 10.56 6.28
CA ILE A 372 -54.53 11.98 6.04
C ILE A 372 -53.08 12.31 5.66
N GLY A 373 -52.93 13.20 4.67
CA GLY A 373 -51.69 13.83 4.26
C GLY A 373 -51.91 15.33 4.05
N TYR A 374 -50.82 16.10 3.96
CA TYR A 374 -50.87 17.53 3.69
C TYR A 374 -49.86 17.89 2.63
N ASP A 375 -50.33 18.54 1.58
CA ASP A 375 -49.50 19.13 0.53
C ASP A 375 -49.22 20.59 0.88
N SER A 376 -47.99 20.87 1.28
CA SER A 376 -47.56 22.23 1.61
C SER A 376 -47.40 23.14 0.40
N ALA A 377 -47.23 22.61 -0.81
CA ALA A 377 -47.05 23.42 -2.02
C ALA A 377 -48.38 24.07 -2.43
N ASP A 378 -49.46 23.28 -2.39
CA ASP A 378 -50.80 23.71 -2.78
C ASP A 378 -51.71 24.04 -1.57
N ASN A 379 -51.20 23.89 -0.35
CA ASN A 379 -51.93 24.11 0.90
C ASN A 379 -53.25 23.34 0.93
N CYS A 380 -53.13 22.03 0.71
CA CYS A 380 -54.22 21.11 0.48
C CYS A 380 -54.13 19.92 1.45
N PHE A 381 -55.24 19.57 2.10
CA PHE A 381 -55.37 18.34 2.87
C PHE A 381 -55.85 17.21 1.98
N ILE A 382 -55.25 16.04 2.16
CA ILE A 382 -55.56 14.84 1.39
C ILE A 382 -56.07 13.82 2.38
N VAL A 383 -57.33 13.41 2.26
CA VAL A 383 -57.90 12.33 3.08
C VAL A 383 -58.25 11.15 2.19
N ALA A 384 -58.08 9.94 2.69
CA ALA A 384 -58.25 8.75 1.87
C ALA A 384 -58.68 7.52 2.68
N ASN A 385 -59.34 6.61 1.98
CA ASN A 385 -59.46 5.20 2.35
C ASN A 385 -58.71 4.33 1.34
N ASN A 386 -58.83 3.01 1.43
CA ASN A 386 -58.16 2.08 0.51
C ASN A 386 -58.68 2.13 -0.94
N LYS A 387 -59.69 2.96 -1.27
CA LYS A 387 -60.33 3.04 -2.59
C LYS A 387 -60.30 4.44 -3.21
N THR A 388 -60.38 5.47 -2.40
CA THR A 388 -60.68 6.84 -2.82
C THR A 388 -59.80 7.84 -2.06
N LEU A 389 -59.34 8.87 -2.79
CA LEU A 389 -58.73 10.07 -2.22
C LEU A 389 -59.66 11.27 -2.44
N GLU A 390 -59.75 12.11 -1.43
CA GLU A 390 -60.43 13.40 -1.48
C GLU A 390 -59.45 14.51 -1.10
N PHE A 391 -59.48 15.60 -1.86
CA PHE A 391 -58.60 16.75 -1.71
C PHE A 391 -59.41 17.93 -1.17
N TYR A 392 -58.91 18.59 -0.14
CA TYR A 392 -59.60 19.64 0.58
C TYR A 392 -58.72 20.89 0.70
N ASP A 393 -59.32 22.06 0.58
CA ASP A 393 -58.64 23.30 0.96
C ASP A 393 -58.47 23.42 2.49
N GLU A 394 -57.77 24.48 2.91
CA GLU A 394 -57.57 24.83 4.33
C GLU A 394 -58.85 25.01 5.15
N SER A 395 -59.97 25.32 4.50
CA SER A 395 -61.28 25.50 5.11
C SER A 395 -62.08 24.20 5.14
N TRP A 396 -61.45 23.08 4.76
CA TRP A 396 -62.07 21.78 4.59
C TRP A 396 -63.23 21.83 3.58
N THR A 397 -63.06 22.57 2.48
CA THR A 397 -63.94 22.52 1.32
C THR A 397 -63.38 21.50 0.34
N LEU A 398 -64.20 20.55 -0.09
CA LEU A 398 -63.79 19.54 -1.06
C LEU A 398 -63.45 20.19 -2.41
N LEU A 399 -62.23 19.97 -2.89
CA LEU A 399 -61.73 20.43 -4.18
C LEU A 399 -62.05 19.43 -5.28
N PHE A 400 -61.62 18.17 -5.12
CA PHE A 400 -61.89 17.08 -6.05
C PHE A 400 -61.65 15.70 -5.41
N THR A 401 -62.05 14.65 -6.12
CA THR A 401 -61.98 13.24 -5.70
C THR A 401 -61.30 12.39 -6.79
N LYS A 402 -60.51 11.39 -6.38
CA LYS A 402 -59.91 10.38 -7.29
C LYS A 402 -60.13 8.99 -6.71
N ASN A 403 -60.46 8.01 -7.55
CA ASN A 403 -60.50 6.60 -7.15
C ASN A 403 -59.24 5.87 -7.64
N TRP A 404 -58.71 4.96 -6.82
CA TRP A 404 -57.52 4.19 -7.20
C TRP A 404 -57.73 3.36 -8.47
N VAL A 405 -58.93 2.81 -8.68
CA VAL A 405 -59.25 2.08 -9.91
C VAL A 405 -59.12 2.96 -11.16
N ASP A 406 -59.41 4.25 -11.06
CA ASP A 406 -59.31 5.20 -12.17
C ASP A 406 -57.86 5.62 -12.45
N VAL A 407 -56.99 5.54 -11.44
CA VAL A 407 -55.58 5.98 -11.52
C VAL A 407 -54.64 4.84 -11.90
N ILE A 408 -54.83 3.65 -11.32
CA ILE A 408 -53.92 2.49 -11.47
C ILE A 408 -54.61 1.20 -11.94
N GLY A 409 -55.91 1.23 -12.22
CA GLY A 409 -56.64 0.12 -12.86
C GLY A 409 -57.13 -1.01 -11.94
N TYR A 410 -56.97 -0.89 -10.61
CA TYR A 410 -57.51 -1.84 -9.64
C TYR A 410 -57.68 -1.20 -8.24
N GLU A 411 -58.44 -1.85 -7.34
CA GLU A 411 -58.57 -1.45 -5.94
C GLU A 411 -57.49 -2.12 -5.07
N PRO A 412 -56.58 -1.38 -4.43
CA PRO A 412 -55.58 -1.96 -3.54
C PRO A 412 -56.20 -2.62 -2.28
N PRO A 413 -55.71 -3.80 -1.86
CA PRO A 413 -56.32 -4.53 -0.76
C PRO A 413 -56.00 -3.98 0.65
N TYR A 414 -54.90 -3.24 0.82
CA TYR A 414 -54.42 -2.73 2.11
C TYR A 414 -53.90 -1.31 1.97
N MET A 415 -54.07 -0.48 3.01
CA MET A 415 -53.57 0.90 3.09
C MET A 415 -53.01 1.15 4.49
N GLN A 416 -51.91 1.90 4.58
CA GLN A 416 -51.31 2.34 5.85
C GLN A 416 -51.20 3.88 5.94
N GLY A 417 -51.04 4.57 4.80
CA GLY A 417 -50.87 6.02 4.85
C GLY A 417 -50.88 6.71 3.49
N VAL A 418 -51.05 8.03 3.51
CA VAL A 418 -50.82 8.95 2.41
C VAL A 418 -50.01 10.14 2.92
N GLN A 419 -48.99 10.54 2.18
CA GLN A 419 -48.22 11.75 2.46
C GLN A 419 -47.97 12.51 1.17
N ALA A 420 -47.77 13.82 1.26
CA ALA A 420 -47.37 14.65 0.14
C ALA A 420 -46.10 15.45 0.50
N HIS A 421 -45.23 15.64 -0.49
CA HIS A 421 -44.02 16.45 -0.32
C HIS A 421 -43.55 16.98 -1.68
N GLY A 422 -43.53 18.31 -1.83
CA GLY A 422 -43.44 18.95 -3.14
C GLY A 422 -44.58 18.49 -4.04
N ASN A 423 -44.33 18.34 -5.34
CA ASN A 423 -45.37 17.92 -6.31
C ASN A 423 -45.56 16.39 -6.36
N ARG A 424 -45.33 15.69 -5.24
CA ARG A 424 -45.42 14.22 -5.17
C ARG A 424 -46.35 13.78 -4.05
N LEU A 425 -47.18 12.80 -4.38
CA LEU A 425 -48.03 12.07 -3.45
C LEU A 425 -47.48 10.65 -3.28
N TYR A 426 -47.33 10.25 -2.02
CA TYR A 426 -46.85 8.94 -1.60
C TYR A 426 -47.99 8.19 -0.95
N TRP A 427 -48.44 7.11 -1.58
CA TRP A 427 -49.44 6.22 -1.02
C TRP A 427 -48.78 4.93 -0.51
N ILE A 428 -49.02 4.62 0.74
CA ILE A 428 -48.37 3.53 1.47
C ILE A 428 -49.38 2.40 1.60
N GLY A 429 -49.15 1.29 0.89
CA GLY A 429 -50.08 0.16 0.85
C GLY A 429 -49.95 -0.74 -0.38
N GLY A 430 -50.96 -1.58 -0.60
CA GLY A 430 -51.05 -2.56 -1.69
C GLY A 430 -50.55 -3.93 -1.25
N ARG A 431 -49.25 -4.03 -0.97
CA ARG A 431 -48.66 -5.07 -0.10
C ARG A 431 -48.09 -4.40 1.15
N LYS A 432 -47.82 -5.18 2.20
CA LYS A 432 -47.36 -4.69 3.53
C LYS A 432 -46.16 -3.74 3.49
N SER A 433 -45.37 -3.78 2.40
CA SER A 433 -44.12 -3.04 2.29
C SER A 433 -44.02 -2.23 0.97
N GLN A 434 -45.10 -1.62 0.49
CA GLN A 434 -45.08 -0.87 -0.78
C GLN A 434 -45.40 0.63 -0.63
N ILE A 435 -44.67 1.44 -1.39
CA ILE A 435 -44.87 2.88 -1.52
C ILE A 435 -45.12 3.18 -3.00
N TRP A 436 -46.29 3.71 -3.30
CA TRP A 436 -46.72 4.11 -4.63
C TRP A 436 -46.57 5.62 -4.75
N VAL A 437 -45.86 6.07 -5.78
CA VAL A 437 -45.54 7.48 -5.97
C VAL A 437 -46.24 8.02 -7.19
N PHE A 438 -46.91 9.16 -7.00
CA PHE A 438 -47.68 9.87 -8.00
C PHE A 438 -47.19 11.31 -8.10
N ASP A 439 -47.22 11.84 -9.31
CA ASP A 439 -47.13 13.29 -9.51
C ASP A 439 -48.53 13.88 -9.32
N ILE A 440 -48.62 14.92 -8.50
CA ILE A 440 -49.88 15.60 -8.18
C ILE A 440 -49.87 17.04 -8.72
N ASP A 441 -50.99 17.44 -9.32
CA ASP A 441 -51.30 18.83 -9.67
C ASP A 441 -52.72 19.14 -9.18
N VAL A 442 -52.82 19.93 -8.10
CA VAL A 442 -54.11 20.28 -7.48
C VAL A 442 -54.91 21.25 -8.35
N GLU A 443 -54.25 22.13 -9.11
CA GLU A 443 -54.92 23.13 -9.96
C GLU A 443 -55.61 22.45 -11.16
N SER A 444 -54.90 21.54 -11.83
CA SER A 444 -55.46 20.77 -12.96
C SER A 444 -56.30 19.56 -12.51
N GLN A 445 -56.27 19.24 -11.22
CA GLN A 445 -56.91 18.05 -10.62
C GLN A 445 -56.37 16.75 -11.21
N ASP A 446 -55.08 16.71 -11.54
CA ASP A 446 -54.41 15.56 -12.12
C ASP A 446 -53.62 14.78 -11.07
N LEU A 447 -53.66 13.45 -11.20
CA LEU A 447 -52.88 12.52 -10.40
C LEU A 447 -52.31 11.46 -11.34
N ASN A 448 -51.02 11.54 -11.60
CA ASN A 448 -50.35 10.69 -12.58
C ASN A 448 -49.48 9.65 -11.88
N PHE A 449 -49.67 8.37 -12.20
CA PHE A 449 -48.85 7.30 -11.66
C PHE A 449 -47.40 7.43 -12.13
N GLY A 450 -46.48 7.46 -11.16
CA GLY A 450 -45.04 7.51 -11.42
C GLY A 450 -44.40 6.13 -11.30
N THR A 451 -44.25 5.65 -10.06
CA THR A 451 -43.53 4.39 -9.77
C THR A 451 -43.96 3.73 -8.47
N ILE A 452 -43.49 2.50 -8.25
CA ILE A 452 -43.71 1.74 -7.02
C ILE A 452 -42.35 1.36 -6.46
N TYR A 453 -42.14 1.69 -5.19
CA TYR A 453 -41.04 1.18 -4.40
C TYR A 453 -41.55 0.04 -3.52
N THR A 454 -40.84 -1.08 -3.54
CA THR A 454 -41.06 -2.14 -2.56
C THR A 454 -39.99 -1.99 -1.49
N PHE A 455 -40.44 -1.55 -0.32
CA PHE A 455 -39.67 -1.52 0.90
C PHE A 455 -39.32 -2.97 1.29
N ASP A 456 -38.03 -3.26 1.36
CA ASP A 456 -37.47 -4.46 1.98
C ASP A 456 -38.10 -5.83 1.64
N SER A 457 -37.91 -6.29 0.40
CA SER A 457 -38.18 -7.71 0.03
C SER A 457 -37.42 -8.74 0.89
N PHE A 458 -36.39 -8.30 1.59
CA PHE A 458 -35.55 -9.12 2.45
C PHE A 458 -36.21 -9.36 3.81
N GLN A 459 -36.79 -8.34 4.45
CA GLN A 459 -37.65 -8.49 5.62
C GLN A 459 -38.91 -9.30 5.29
N GLU A 460 -39.60 -9.08 4.17
CA GLU A 460 -40.76 -9.93 3.81
C GLU A 460 -40.38 -11.42 3.66
N GLY A 461 -39.16 -11.69 3.17
CA GLY A 461 -38.61 -13.04 3.03
C GLY A 461 -38.16 -13.67 4.34
N LEU A 462 -37.75 -12.88 5.32
CA LEU A 462 -37.26 -13.36 6.62
C LEU A 462 -38.35 -13.38 7.71
N TYR A 463 -39.24 -12.39 7.69
CA TYR A 463 -40.26 -12.11 8.71
C TYR A 463 -41.57 -11.69 8.03
N PRO A 464 -42.56 -12.59 7.89
CA PRO A 464 -43.83 -12.31 7.19
C PRO A 464 -44.75 -11.27 7.89
N THR A 465 -44.27 -10.59 8.93
CA THR A 465 -45.01 -9.65 9.79
C THR A 465 -44.45 -8.22 9.81
N GLY A 466 -43.43 -7.91 9.00
CA GLY A 466 -42.96 -6.53 8.81
C GLY A 466 -43.88 -5.72 7.90
N GLU A 467 -44.25 -4.53 8.35
CA GLU A 467 -45.16 -3.60 7.65
C GLU A 467 -44.53 -2.20 7.64
N LEU A 468 -44.68 -1.46 6.54
CA LEU A 468 -44.33 -0.04 6.49
C LEU A 468 -45.54 0.75 6.99
N GLU A 469 -45.37 1.50 8.07
CA GLU A 469 -46.46 2.20 8.75
C GLU A 469 -46.64 3.63 8.21
N ALA A 470 -45.54 4.34 7.93
CA ALA A 470 -45.62 5.75 7.53
C ALA A 470 -44.30 6.31 6.99
N LEU A 471 -44.39 7.53 6.43
CA LEU A 471 -43.27 8.35 5.97
C LEU A 471 -43.32 9.74 6.61
N GLY A 472 -42.16 10.34 6.84
CA GLY A 472 -41.99 11.75 7.20
C GLY A 472 -40.86 12.36 6.37
N PHE A 473 -40.93 13.66 6.11
CA PHE A 473 -39.98 14.35 5.24
C PHE A 473 -39.18 15.37 6.05
N ASN A 474 -37.87 15.38 5.83
CA ASN A 474 -36.96 16.40 6.34
C ASN A 474 -36.83 17.52 5.31
N ASP A 475 -36.60 18.74 5.79
CA ASP A 475 -36.36 19.94 4.99
C ASP A 475 -35.11 19.80 4.09
N ASP A 476 -34.15 18.98 4.48
CA ASP A 476 -32.91 18.71 3.73
C ASP A 476 -33.07 17.64 2.62
N GLY A 477 -34.27 17.08 2.44
CA GLY A 477 -34.58 16.08 1.40
C GLY A 477 -34.45 14.62 1.84
N ASP A 478 -34.05 14.37 3.09
CA ASP A 478 -34.14 13.06 3.72
C ASP A 478 -35.60 12.66 3.95
N ILE A 479 -35.87 11.36 3.84
CA ILE A 479 -37.18 10.76 4.09
C ILE A 479 -37.00 9.78 5.25
N TYR A 480 -37.73 10.01 6.32
CA TYR A 480 -37.81 9.10 7.46
C TYR A 480 -38.93 8.10 7.20
N ALA A 481 -38.59 6.82 7.10
CA ALA A 481 -39.54 5.74 6.94
C ALA A 481 -39.71 4.97 8.25
N VAL A 482 -40.94 4.65 8.61
CA VAL A 482 -41.28 3.89 9.81
C VAL A 482 -41.78 2.52 9.42
N SER A 483 -41.15 1.47 9.92
CA SER A 483 -41.66 0.11 9.83
C SER A 483 -42.04 -0.42 11.20
N HIS A 484 -43.07 -1.26 11.26
CA HIS A 484 -43.44 -2.01 12.43
C HIS A 484 -43.46 -3.51 12.12
N VAL A 485 -42.80 -4.31 12.96
CA VAL A 485 -42.75 -5.76 12.82
C VAL A 485 -43.49 -6.39 13.99
N THR A 486 -44.60 -7.07 13.72
CA THR A 486 -45.34 -7.76 14.79
C THR A 486 -44.62 -9.07 15.18
N VAL A 487 -44.28 -9.24 16.45
CA VAL A 487 -43.56 -10.43 16.96
C VAL A 487 -44.51 -11.29 17.82
N GLY A 488 -45.23 -12.19 17.17
CA GLY A 488 -46.16 -13.13 17.82
C GLY A 488 -47.21 -12.44 18.70
N ASN A 489 -47.53 -13.03 19.86
CA ASN A 489 -48.45 -12.45 20.85
C ASN A 489 -47.75 -11.46 21.82
N TRP A 490 -46.49 -11.12 21.55
CA TRP A 490 -45.60 -10.39 22.44
C TRP A 490 -45.32 -8.98 21.92
N GLY A 491 -46.19 -8.44 21.07
CA GLY A 491 -46.20 -7.10 20.45
C GLY A 491 -45.15 -6.86 19.38
N GLY A 492 -45.10 -5.63 18.87
CA GLY A 492 -44.28 -5.30 17.70
C GLY A 492 -43.12 -4.36 17.95
N LEU A 493 -42.14 -4.44 17.05
CA LEU A 493 -40.92 -3.67 17.01
C LEU A 493 -41.06 -2.57 15.96
N THR A 494 -40.90 -1.31 16.37
CA THR A 494 -40.90 -0.17 15.45
C THR A 494 -39.47 0.24 15.12
N GLN A 495 -39.18 0.39 13.84
CA GLN A 495 -37.88 0.75 13.29
C GLN A 495 -38.00 2.03 12.47
N TYR A 496 -36.97 2.86 12.55
CA TYR A 496 -36.86 4.11 11.81
C TYR A 496 -35.67 4.02 10.86
N TYR A 497 -35.91 4.42 9.60
CA TYR A 497 -34.92 4.39 8.54
C TYR A 497 -34.81 5.77 7.91
N VAL A 498 -33.60 6.15 7.53
CA VAL A 498 -33.36 7.29 6.66
C VAL A 498 -33.20 6.77 5.24
N THR A 499 -33.98 7.33 4.33
CA THR A 499 -33.88 7.08 2.90
C THR A 499 -33.97 8.40 2.14
N HIS A 500 -33.75 8.36 0.83
CA HIS A 500 -33.91 9.51 -0.05
C HIS A 500 -34.99 9.23 -1.09
N SER A 501 -35.19 10.15 -2.03
CA SER A 501 -36.25 10.10 -3.05
C SER A 501 -36.21 8.88 -3.99
N ASP A 502 -35.16 8.05 -3.97
CA ASP A 502 -35.10 6.78 -4.70
C ASP A 502 -35.45 5.54 -3.85
N PHE A 503 -35.81 5.72 -2.57
CA PHE A 503 -36.25 4.69 -1.62
C PHE A 503 -35.36 3.44 -1.57
N LYS A 504 -34.05 3.60 -1.79
CA LYS A 504 -33.09 2.50 -1.67
C LYS A 504 -32.63 2.37 -0.23
N ILE A 505 -33.24 1.45 0.51
CA ILE A 505 -32.73 1.06 1.81
C ILE A 505 -31.73 -0.08 1.59
N PRO A 506 -30.46 0.09 2.00
CA PRO A 506 -29.49 -0.99 1.92
C PRO A 506 -29.97 -2.17 2.79
N VAL A 507 -29.74 -3.42 2.35
CA VAL A 507 -29.97 -4.63 3.16
C VAL A 507 -29.27 -4.54 4.54
N SER A 508 -28.21 -3.71 4.59
CA SER A 508 -27.37 -3.36 5.73
C SER A 508 -27.49 -1.91 6.22
N GLY A 509 -28.59 -1.21 5.93
CA GLY A 509 -28.79 0.17 6.36
C GLY A 509 -28.84 0.27 7.89
N PRO A 510 -28.14 1.23 8.53
CA PRO A 510 -28.22 1.38 9.97
C PRO A 510 -29.65 1.80 10.35
N GLU A 511 -30.28 1.05 11.26
CA GLU A 511 -31.46 1.54 11.96
C GLU A 511 -31.04 2.78 12.75
N THR A 512 -31.74 3.91 12.57
CA THR A 512 -31.35 5.15 13.25
C THR A 512 -31.64 5.10 14.74
N VAL A 513 -32.61 4.29 15.18
CA VAL A 513 -32.95 4.15 16.60
C VAL A 513 -33.32 2.69 16.90
N ALA A 514 -32.53 2.04 17.74
CA ALA A 514 -33.03 0.98 18.62
C ALA A 514 -32.93 1.43 20.07
N ILE A 515 -33.92 1.02 20.86
CA ILE A 515 -34.16 1.48 22.23
C ILE A 515 -33.10 0.89 23.17
N GLN A 516 -32.01 1.62 23.50
CA GLN A 516 -31.14 1.32 24.65
C GLN A 516 -30.57 2.60 25.33
N GLY A 517 -30.21 2.45 26.61
CA GLY A 517 -29.90 3.55 27.54
C GLY A 517 -28.51 4.20 27.41
N ALA A 518 -28.30 5.29 28.14
CA ALA A 518 -27.29 6.33 27.90
C ALA A 518 -25.81 5.97 28.19
N SER A 519 -25.48 4.73 28.55
CA SER A 519 -24.10 4.25 28.74
C SER A 519 -24.09 2.74 28.95
N PRO A 520 -24.02 1.92 27.90
CA PRO A 520 -24.11 0.49 28.07
C PRO A 520 -22.69 -0.06 28.27
N ILE A 521 -22.45 -0.64 29.45
CA ILE A 521 -21.38 -1.61 29.63
C ILE A 521 -21.70 -2.78 28.69
N PRO A 522 -20.73 -3.38 27.97
CA PRO A 522 -20.98 -4.56 27.14
C PRO A 522 -21.79 -5.61 27.91
N THR A 523 -23.05 -5.78 27.52
CA THR A 523 -24.04 -6.57 28.29
C THR A 523 -24.25 -7.95 27.64
N GLU A 524 -24.60 -8.94 28.46
CA GLU A 524 -25.02 -10.26 27.98
C GLU A 524 -26.51 -10.24 27.63
N PHE A 525 -26.80 -10.65 26.41
CA PHE A 525 -28.14 -10.84 25.88
C PHE A 525 -28.56 -12.28 26.10
N TYR A 526 -29.81 -12.49 26.48
CA TYR A 526 -30.41 -13.82 26.59
C TYR A 526 -31.65 -13.87 25.71
N VAL A 527 -31.97 -15.01 25.10
CA VAL A 527 -33.14 -15.13 24.21
C VAL A 527 -33.85 -16.45 24.45
N GLY A 528 -35.18 -16.41 24.57
CA GLY A 528 -36.03 -17.55 24.91
C GLY A 528 -36.67 -17.48 26.29
N THR A 529 -37.37 -18.55 26.67
CA THR A 529 -38.25 -18.51 27.86
C THR A 529 -37.43 -18.47 29.14
N ASN A 530 -37.59 -17.43 29.96
CA ASN A 530 -36.97 -17.31 31.29
C ASN A 530 -38.06 -16.99 32.33
N THR A 531 -38.24 -17.87 33.30
CA THR A 531 -39.25 -17.72 34.36
C THR A 531 -38.82 -16.79 35.52
N ALA A 532 -37.60 -16.26 35.49
CA ALA A 532 -36.99 -15.47 36.56
C ALA A 532 -36.73 -13.99 36.16
N TYR A 533 -37.60 -13.40 35.34
CA TYR A 533 -37.50 -11.99 34.94
C TYR A 533 -37.62 -11.04 36.13
N ASN A 534 -36.65 -10.11 36.25
CA ASN A 534 -36.71 -9.03 37.22
C ASN A 534 -36.93 -7.68 36.50
N PRO A 535 -38.04 -6.95 36.76
CA PRO A 535 -38.37 -5.69 36.10
C PRO A 535 -37.37 -4.54 36.36
N ASP A 536 -36.50 -4.67 37.36
CA ASP A 536 -35.55 -3.65 37.82
C ASP A 536 -34.18 -3.68 37.11
N GLY A 537 -33.98 -4.61 36.17
CA GLY A 537 -32.73 -4.72 35.39
C GLY A 537 -31.55 -5.34 36.14
N THR A 538 -31.73 -5.85 37.36
CA THR A 538 -30.64 -6.46 38.15
C THR A 538 -30.29 -7.89 37.73
N LYS A 539 -31.12 -8.52 36.89
CA LYS A 539 -30.90 -9.80 36.20
C LYS A 539 -31.54 -9.76 34.81
N SER A 540 -30.85 -9.17 33.85
CA SER A 540 -31.27 -8.90 32.45
C SER A 540 -30.86 -10.05 31.50
N ASN A 541 -31.56 -10.42 30.42
CA ASN A 541 -32.80 -9.99 29.77
C ASN A 541 -33.15 -11.10 28.75
N PRO A 542 -34.30 -11.78 28.81
CA PRO A 542 -34.72 -12.68 27.74
C PRO A 542 -35.43 -11.86 26.64
N PHE A 543 -34.76 -11.61 25.52
CA PHE A 543 -35.45 -11.37 24.26
C PHE A 543 -36.43 -12.52 24.03
N ALA A 544 -37.65 -12.21 23.60
CA ALA A 544 -38.67 -13.23 23.42
C ALA A 544 -38.49 -14.01 22.11
N SER A 545 -37.80 -13.41 21.14
CA SER A 545 -37.51 -13.96 19.82
C SER A 545 -36.06 -13.66 19.40
N LEU A 546 -35.54 -14.44 18.46
CA LEU A 546 -34.24 -14.19 17.83
C LEU A 546 -34.25 -12.89 17.05
N LEU A 547 -35.37 -12.54 16.41
CA LEU A 547 -35.52 -11.29 15.69
C LEU A 547 -35.27 -10.07 16.60
N GLU A 548 -35.92 -10.03 17.76
CA GLU A 548 -35.79 -8.90 18.69
C GLU A 548 -34.34 -8.77 19.17
N ALA A 549 -33.72 -9.91 19.50
CA ALA A 549 -32.34 -9.98 19.94
C ALA A 549 -31.37 -9.49 18.86
N THR A 550 -31.51 -10.00 17.64
CA THR A 550 -30.56 -9.70 16.58
C THR A 550 -30.75 -8.31 16.02
N THR A 551 -31.98 -7.78 15.91
CA THR A 551 -32.20 -6.37 15.57
C THR A 551 -31.51 -5.44 16.57
N CYS A 552 -31.64 -5.70 17.87
CA CYS A 552 -30.93 -4.92 18.87
C CYS A 552 -29.40 -4.96 18.68
N MET A 553 -28.86 -6.12 18.28
CA MET A 553 -27.42 -6.31 18.01
C MET A 553 -26.93 -5.56 16.77
N ARG A 554 -27.79 -5.22 15.78
CA ARG A 554 -27.40 -4.49 14.56
C ARG A 554 -27.10 -3.02 14.79
N THR A 555 -27.56 -2.47 15.90
CA THR A 555 -27.47 -1.02 16.12
C THR A 555 -26.06 -0.62 16.56
N PRO A 556 -25.42 0.35 15.89
CA PRO A 556 -24.03 0.74 16.19
C PRO A 556 -23.83 1.30 17.61
N TYR A 557 -24.92 1.55 18.33
CA TYR A 557 -24.95 2.13 19.67
C TYR A 557 -25.24 1.11 20.78
N THR A 558 -25.38 -0.18 20.45
CA THR A 558 -25.62 -1.25 21.43
C THR A 558 -24.36 -2.10 21.64
N PRO A 559 -23.51 -1.80 22.64
CA PRO A 559 -22.40 -2.67 23.00
C PRO A 559 -22.97 -3.89 23.73
N PHE A 560 -22.95 -5.03 23.05
CA PHE A 560 -23.27 -6.32 23.63
C PHE A 560 -22.04 -7.23 23.53
N LYS A 561 -21.94 -8.18 24.45
CA LYS A 561 -20.80 -9.10 24.51
C LYS A 561 -21.16 -10.49 23.99
N THR A 562 -22.36 -10.95 24.32
CA THR A 562 -22.79 -12.33 24.02
C THR A 562 -24.30 -12.41 23.90
N LEU A 563 -24.83 -13.10 22.90
CA LEU A 563 -26.22 -13.55 22.84
C LEU A 563 -26.31 -15.01 23.28
N THR A 564 -27.10 -15.32 24.30
CA THR A 564 -27.27 -16.67 24.84
C THR A 564 -28.70 -17.17 24.66
N MET A 565 -28.89 -18.27 23.94
CA MET A 565 -30.21 -18.91 23.85
C MET A 565 -30.51 -19.71 25.11
N LEU A 566 -31.75 -19.65 25.58
CA LEU A 566 -32.26 -20.34 26.77
C LEU A 566 -33.20 -21.51 26.45
N THR A 567 -33.74 -21.54 25.23
CA THR A 567 -34.70 -22.55 24.76
C THR A 567 -34.57 -22.78 23.25
N ASP A 568 -35.11 -23.90 22.75
CA ASP A 568 -35.23 -24.14 21.30
C ASP A 568 -36.17 -23.12 20.64
N MET A 569 -35.78 -22.67 19.45
CA MET A 569 -36.48 -21.70 18.60
C MET A 569 -36.59 -22.24 17.17
N ALA A 570 -37.08 -23.47 17.04
CA ALA A 570 -37.10 -24.22 15.77
C ALA A 570 -37.96 -23.61 14.65
N GLU A 571 -38.80 -22.62 14.97
CA GLU A 571 -39.61 -21.88 14.01
C GLU A 571 -39.01 -20.54 13.57
N GLU A 572 -37.94 -20.09 14.24
CA GLU A 572 -37.31 -18.78 13.99
C GLU A 572 -35.96 -18.92 13.30
N THR A 573 -35.71 -18.04 12.33
CA THR A 573 -34.39 -17.93 11.68
C THR A 573 -33.50 -17.00 12.50
N LEU A 574 -32.29 -17.44 12.86
CA LEU A 574 -31.26 -16.59 13.44
C LEU A 574 -30.68 -15.68 12.33
N VAL A 575 -31.01 -14.39 12.35
CA VAL A 575 -30.55 -13.44 11.33
C VAL A 575 -29.54 -12.47 11.93
N LEU A 576 -28.29 -12.52 11.48
CA LEU A 576 -27.20 -11.67 11.94
C LEU A 576 -26.70 -10.83 10.76
N ILE A 577 -26.77 -9.49 10.87
CA ILE A 577 -26.43 -8.58 9.76
C ILE A 577 -25.68 -7.38 10.30
N ASP A 578 -24.51 -7.07 9.76
CA ASP A 578 -23.64 -5.97 10.21
C ASP A 578 -23.29 -6.04 11.70
N ILE A 579 -23.13 -7.27 12.20
CA ILE A 579 -22.78 -7.52 13.59
C ILE A 579 -21.30 -7.85 13.67
N ASP A 580 -20.55 -7.01 14.38
CA ASP A 580 -19.12 -7.17 14.55
C ASP A 580 -18.75 -7.57 15.98
N SER A 581 -17.76 -8.46 16.12
CA SER A 581 -17.12 -8.85 17.39
C SER A 581 -18.09 -9.42 18.43
N ALA A 582 -18.93 -10.34 17.99
CA ALA A 582 -20.02 -10.91 18.78
C ALA A 582 -19.84 -12.41 19.07
N MET A 583 -20.25 -12.84 20.26
CA MET A 583 -20.40 -14.26 20.59
C MET A 583 -21.89 -14.65 20.61
N VAL A 584 -22.28 -15.70 19.89
CA VAL A 584 -23.62 -16.30 19.98
C VAL A 584 -23.49 -17.69 20.61
N ASN A 585 -23.94 -17.80 21.85
CA ASN A 585 -23.98 -19.03 22.61
C ASN A 585 -25.37 -19.66 22.52
N THR A 586 -25.58 -20.55 21.55
CA THR A 586 -26.88 -21.24 21.40
C THR A 586 -27.15 -22.26 22.50
N GLN A 587 -26.17 -22.60 23.34
CA GLN A 587 -26.30 -23.66 24.36
C GLN A 587 -26.81 -25.00 23.80
N ALA A 588 -26.50 -25.30 22.54
CA ALA A 588 -27.01 -26.46 21.79
C ALA A 588 -28.52 -26.45 21.50
N HIS A 589 -29.21 -25.33 21.74
CA HIS A 589 -30.59 -25.12 21.29
C HIS A 589 -30.68 -24.97 19.77
N LYS A 590 -31.84 -25.36 19.23
CA LYS A 590 -32.09 -25.35 17.78
C LYS A 590 -32.73 -24.06 17.32
N VAL A 591 -32.32 -23.59 16.15
CA VAL A 591 -33.01 -22.55 15.37
C VAL A 591 -33.59 -23.18 14.10
N LYS A 592 -34.50 -22.49 13.41
CA LYS A 592 -35.01 -22.97 12.11
C LYS A 592 -33.90 -23.03 11.07
N ALA A 593 -33.21 -21.90 10.91
CA ALA A 593 -32.09 -21.69 10.01
C ALA A 593 -31.25 -20.50 10.51
N ALA A 594 -30.12 -20.22 9.87
CA ALA A 594 -29.31 -19.05 10.16
C ALA A 594 -28.94 -18.28 8.88
N VAL A 595 -28.97 -16.96 8.95
CA VAL A 595 -28.60 -16.04 7.88
C VAL A 595 -27.60 -15.05 8.46
N ILE A 596 -26.39 -15.00 7.91
CA ILE A 596 -25.28 -14.18 8.38
C ILE A 596 -24.75 -13.34 7.23
N ILE A 597 -24.80 -12.01 7.36
CA ILE A 597 -24.49 -11.08 6.28
C ILE A 597 -23.61 -9.95 6.82
N ASN A 598 -22.51 -9.60 6.14
CA ASN A 598 -21.64 -8.49 6.50
C ASN A 598 -21.14 -8.48 7.97
N CYS A 599 -21.05 -9.64 8.63
CA CYS A 599 -20.63 -9.73 10.02
C CYS A 599 -19.12 -9.97 10.10
N ASN A 600 -18.38 -9.32 11.00
CA ASN A 600 -16.96 -9.59 11.23
C ASN A 600 -16.69 -10.12 12.63
N ASN A 601 -15.70 -11.01 12.78
CA ASN A 601 -15.32 -11.59 14.07
C ASN A 601 -16.49 -12.22 14.83
N LEU A 602 -17.41 -12.87 14.12
CA LEU A 602 -18.57 -13.53 14.72
C LEU A 602 -18.20 -14.94 15.20
N TYR A 603 -18.47 -15.23 16.46
CA TYR A 603 -18.17 -16.53 17.08
C TYR A 603 -19.43 -17.24 17.58
N LEU A 604 -19.65 -18.48 17.14
CA LEU A 604 -20.72 -19.37 17.59
C LEU A 604 -20.12 -20.63 18.21
N SER A 605 -20.41 -20.87 19.49
CA SER A 605 -19.94 -22.07 20.20
C SER A 605 -20.54 -23.36 19.62
N ALA A 606 -21.82 -23.28 19.25
CA ALA A 606 -22.56 -24.31 18.54
C ALA A 606 -23.69 -23.64 17.74
N LEU A 607 -24.14 -24.27 16.66
CA LEU A 607 -25.32 -23.86 15.92
C LEU A 607 -26.01 -25.11 15.37
N GLN A 608 -27.28 -25.28 15.76
CA GLN A 608 -28.12 -26.40 15.32
C GLN A 608 -29.32 -25.88 14.56
N THR A 609 -29.54 -26.36 13.34
CA THR A 609 -30.67 -25.96 12.50
C THR A 609 -31.66 -27.10 12.28
N ALA A 610 -32.95 -26.79 12.33
CA ALA A 610 -34.04 -27.75 12.17
C ALA A 610 -34.68 -27.75 10.77
N GLY A 611 -34.40 -26.74 9.95
CA GLY A 611 -34.98 -26.56 8.61
C GLY A 611 -34.17 -25.60 7.75
N TYR A 612 -34.88 -24.76 6.99
CA TYR A 612 -34.29 -23.79 6.06
C TYR A 612 -34.96 -22.42 6.19
N SER A 613 -34.21 -21.38 5.84
CA SER A 613 -34.69 -20.01 5.77
C SER A 613 -35.50 -19.81 4.49
N ARG A 614 -36.57 -19.01 4.55
CA ARG A 614 -37.24 -18.53 3.34
C ARG A 614 -36.37 -17.58 2.52
N TYR A 615 -35.32 -17.03 3.14
CA TYR A 615 -34.24 -16.34 2.45
C TYR A 615 -33.24 -17.37 1.91
N LYS A 616 -33.18 -17.47 0.57
CA LYS A 616 -32.26 -18.34 -0.20
C LYS A 616 -32.40 -19.85 0.01
N MET A 617 -33.36 -20.31 0.84
CA MET A 617 -33.70 -21.72 1.02
C MET A 617 -32.56 -22.58 1.59
N ASN A 618 -31.69 -22.00 2.44
CA ASN A 618 -30.59 -22.73 3.08
C ASN A 618 -30.83 -22.93 4.59
N ALA A 619 -30.19 -23.94 5.18
CA ALA A 619 -30.10 -24.05 6.63
C ALA A 619 -29.15 -23.00 7.21
N LEU A 620 -28.05 -22.71 6.51
CA LEU A 620 -27.11 -21.65 6.87
C LEU A 620 -26.69 -20.90 5.60
N TYR A 621 -26.92 -19.59 5.62
CA TYR A 621 -26.48 -18.67 4.57
C TYR A 621 -25.46 -17.69 5.14
N ILE A 622 -24.27 -17.63 4.57
CA ILE A 622 -23.20 -16.70 4.96
C ILE A 622 -22.79 -15.88 3.75
N TYR A 623 -22.85 -14.56 3.86
CA TYR A 623 -22.46 -13.63 2.81
C TYR A 623 -21.55 -12.53 3.35
N ASN A 624 -20.43 -12.27 2.66
CA ASN A 624 -19.51 -11.17 2.96
C ASN A 624 -19.14 -11.06 4.46
N SER A 625 -18.89 -12.20 5.12
CA SER A 625 -18.74 -12.27 6.58
C SER A 625 -17.48 -13.02 7.03
N GLN A 626 -17.01 -12.75 8.24
CA GLN A 626 -16.00 -13.51 8.97
C GLN A 626 -16.62 -14.20 10.18
N VAL A 627 -16.75 -15.53 10.12
CA VAL A 627 -17.55 -16.32 11.08
C VAL A 627 -16.79 -17.55 11.55
N ARG A 628 -16.91 -17.90 12.83
CA ARG A 628 -16.43 -19.16 13.39
C ARG A 628 -17.56 -19.92 14.07
N ILE A 629 -17.84 -21.15 13.63
CA ILE A 629 -18.85 -22.06 14.18
C ILE A 629 -18.14 -23.34 14.66
N ASN A 630 -18.04 -23.52 15.98
CA ASN A 630 -17.30 -24.65 16.56
C ASN A 630 -18.09 -25.96 16.69
N ASP A 631 -19.41 -25.96 16.52
CA ASP A 631 -20.21 -27.18 16.42
C ASP A 631 -21.41 -26.92 15.52
N TRP A 632 -21.30 -27.30 14.25
CA TRP A 632 -22.36 -27.17 13.28
C TRP A 632 -23.12 -28.48 13.12
N LYS A 633 -24.46 -28.39 13.24
CA LYS A 633 -25.38 -29.50 13.00
C LYS A 633 -26.59 -29.02 12.19
N CYS A 634 -26.85 -29.64 11.05
CA CYS A 634 -28.07 -29.44 10.31
C CYS A 634 -28.88 -30.74 10.18
N ALA A 635 -30.20 -30.61 10.07
CA ALA A 635 -31.01 -31.67 9.49
C ALA A 635 -30.66 -31.83 7.99
N SER A 636 -30.71 -33.05 7.46
CA SER A 636 -30.50 -33.28 6.02
C SER A 636 -31.66 -32.68 5.23
N LEU A 637 -31.39 -31.72 4.35
CA LEU A 637 -32.41 -31.09 3.50
C LEU A 637 -32.52 -31.75 2.11
N LYS A 638 -31.91 -32.93 1.92
CA LYS A 638 -31.85 -33.63 0.62
C LYS A 638 -33.22 -33.94 0.01
N SER A 639 -34.25 -34.12 0.85
CA SER A 639 -35.61 -34.43 0.39
C SER A 639 -36.45 -33.20 0.05
N VAL A 640 -35.93 -31.98 0.24
CA VAL A 640 -36.65 -30.73 -0.06
C VAL A 640 -36.34 -30.30 -1.49
N VAL A 641 -37.37 -30.26 -2.35
CA VAL A 641 -37.24 -30.07 -3.81
C VAL A 641 -36.56 -28.75 -4.19
N ASP A 642 -36.68 -27.73 -3.35
CA ASP A 642 -36.16 -26.38 -3.61
C ASP A 642 -34.80 -26.09 -2.94
N VAL A 643 -34.19 -27.07 -2.26
CA VAL A 643 -32.92 -26.89 -1.52
C VAL A 643 -31.77 -27.63 -2.20
N ASN A 644 -30.97 -26.88 -2.95
CA ASN A 644 -29.80 -27.40 -3.65
C ASN A 644 -28.59 -27.64 -2.74
N GLU A 645 -28.46 -26.84 -1.68
CA GLU A 645 -27.36 -26.88 -0.72
C GLU A 645 -27.85 -26.57 0.69
N ASP A 646 -27.24 -27.20 1.69
CA ASP A 646 -27.64 -27.00 3.09
C ASP A 646 -26.97 -25.74 3.64
N VAL A 647 -25.71 -25.50 3.27
CA VAL A 647 -24.89 -24.36 3.67
C VAL A 647 -24.36 -23.63 2.45
N HIS A 648 -24.67 -22.34 2.37
CA HIS A 648 -24.18 -21.42 1.34
C HIS A 648 -23.17 -20.45 1.95
N ILE A 649 -21.97 -20.36 1.37
CA ILE A 649 -20.92 -19.44 1.84
C ILE A 649 -20.42 -18.64 0.64
N GLU A 650 -20.68 -17.33 0.62
CA GLU A 650 -20.28 -16.43 -0.45
C GLU A 650 -19.46 -15.25 0.08
N ARG A 651 -18.36 -14.91 -0.61
CA ARG A 651 -17.46 -13.78 -0.30
C ARG A 651 -17.01 -13.72 1.16
N SER A 652 -16.89 -14.87 1.82
CA SER A 652 -16.75 -14.96 3.27
C SER A 652 -15.50 -15.72 3.71
N ASN A 653 -15.05 -15.47 4.94
CA ASN A 653 -14.05 -16.28 5.64
C ASN A 653 -14.74 -17.01 6.79
N ALA A 654 -15.04 -18.29 6.62
CA ALA A 654 -15.77 -19.08 7.60
C ALA A 654 -14.88 -20.17 8.20
N PHE A 655 -14.95 -20.38 9.51
CA PHE A 655 -14.57 -21.64 10.15
C PHE A 655 -15.85 -22.41 10.50
N ILE A 656 -15.98 -23.66 10.08
CA ILE A 656 -17.12 -24.52 10.43
C ILE A 656 -16.64 -25.91 10.85
N GLN A 657 -16.92 -26.31 12.08
CA GLN A 657 -16.77 -27.69 12.51
C GLN A 657 -18.06 -28.47 12.24
N ASP A 658 -18.17 -29.06 11.04
CA ASP A 658 -19.36 -29.83 10.61
C ASP A 658 -19.36 -31.25 11.17
N ASN A 659 -20.38 -31.55 11.98
CA ASN A 659 -20.65 -32.88 12.54
C ASN A 659 -21.86 -33.58 11.90
N SER A 660 -22.47 -33.00 10.86
CA SER A 660 -23.76 -33.40 10.28
C SER A 660 -23.73 -33.84 8.82
N LYS A 661 -22.55 -33.83 8.16
CA LYS A 661 -22.38 -34.17 6.73
C LYS A 661 -23.20 -33.25 5.81
N SER A 662 -23.17 -31.95 6.09
CA SER A 662 -23.90 -30.96 5.31
C SER A 662 -23.39 -30.87 3.87
N ARG A 663 -24.28 -30.55 2.94
CA ARG A 663 -23.93 -30.07 1.59
C ARG A 663 -23.52 -28.61 1.69
N ILE A 664 -22.21 -28.36 1.72
CA ILE A 664 -21.64 -27.01 1.85
C ILE A 664 -21.15 -26.55 0.48
N VAL A 665 -21.49 -25.33 0.07
CA VAL A 665 -21.01 -24.77 -1.19
C VAL A 665 -20.35 -23.42 -0.95
N LEU A 666 -19.18 -23.26 -1.57
CA LEU A 666 -18.32 -22.08 -1.46
C LEU A 666 -18.33 -21.29 -2.76
N TYR A 667 -18.56 -19.99 -2.65
CA TYR A 667 -18.52 -19.02 -3.73
C TYR A 667 -17.56 -17.89 -3.37
N ASN A 668 -16.40 -17.82 -4.04
CA ASN A 668 -15.38 -16.80 -3.78
C ASN A 668 -15.07 -16.62 -2.27
N SER A 669 -14.93 -17.74 -1.55
CA SER A 669 -14.87 -17.78 -0.09
C SER A 669 -13.73 -18.65 0.42
N VAL A 670 -13.28 -18.37 1.63
CA VAL A 670 -12.36 -19.22 2.38
C VAL A 670 -13.14 -19.97 3.45
N LEU A 671 -13.08 -21.30 3.45
CA LEU A 671 -13.62 -22.15 4.51
C LEU A 671 -12.47 -22.85 5.22
N GLU A 672 -12.31 -22.64 6.52
CA GLU A 672 -11.56 -23.54 7.39
C GLU A 672 -12.55 -24.54 8.02
N THR A 673 -12.23 -25.83 8.04
CA THR A 673 -13.14 -26.83 8.62
C THR A 673 -12.39 -27.83 9.49
N ALA A 674 -12.99 -28.16 10.62
CA ALA A 674 -12.57 -29.26 11.48
C ALA A 674 -13.76 -30.21 11.59
N GLY A 675 -13.87 -31.21 10.71
CA GLY A 675 -15.05 -32.08 10.68
C GLY A 675 -15.23 -32.78 9.34
N SER A 676 -16.48 -33.11 9.02
CA SER A 676 -16.83 -33.77 7.77
C SER A 676 -16.70 -32.83 6.57
N THR A 677 -15.93 -33.23 5.55
CA THR A 677 -15.87 -32.60 4.22
C THR A 677 -16.80 -33.28 3.20
N TYR A 678 -17.74 -34.11 3.68
CA TYR A 678 -18.43 -35.14 2.89
C TYR A 678 -18.99 -34.65 1.54
N HIS A 679 -19.52 -33.42 1.43
CA HIS A 679 -20.06 -32.83 0.19
C HIS A 679 -19.73 -31.33 0.01
N VAL A 680 -18.47 -30.93 0.19
CA VAL A 680 -18.06 -29.52 -0.02
C VAL A 680 -17.90 -29.21 -1.51
N VAL A 681 -18.69 -28.31 -2.09
CA VAL A 681 -18.51 -27.89 -3.49
C VAL A 681 -17.86 -26.51 -3.53
N LYS A 682 -16.94 -26.29 -4.48
CA LYS A 682 -16.25 -25.02 -4.69
C LYS A 682 -16.61 -24.42 -6.03
N ASP A 683 -16.76 -23.10 -6.06
CA ASP A 683 -16.56 -22.34 -7.28
C ASP A 683 -15.06 -22.33 -7.63
N ASN A 684 -14.71 -23.01 -8.73
CA ASN A 684 -13.37 -23.49 -9.09
C ASN A 684 -12.28 -22.40 -9.22
N PHE A 685 -12.63 -21.12 -9.15
CA PHE A 685 -11.70 -20.01 -9.43
C PHE A 685 -11.24 -19.25 -8.18
N MET A 686 -12.04 -19.19 -7.11
CA MET A 686 -11.78 -18.25 -6.01
C MET A 686 -12.10 -18.82 -4.62
N SER A 687 -12.51 -20.08 -4.52
CA SER A 687 -12.88 -20.69 -3.23
C SER A 687 -11.76 -21.57 -2.68
N ASN A 688 -11.36 -21.35 -1.42
CA ASN A 688 -10.29 -22.08 -0.75
C ASN A 688 -10.82 -22.85 0.46
N LEU A 689 -10.34 -24.08 0.66
CA LEU A 689 -10.59 -24.90 1.84
C LEU A 689 -9.30 -25.00 2.66
N MET A 690 -9.21 -24.24 3.75
CA MET A 690 -8.04 -24.21 4.62
C MET A 690 -8.07 -25.36 5.63
N GLY A 691 -6.91 -26.01 5.79
CA GLY A 691 -6.71 -27.15 6.67
C GLY A 691 -6.01 -28.31 5.96
N ASN A 692 -5.24 -29.10 6.72
CA ASN A 692 -4.62 -30.33 6.24
C ASN A 692 -5.52 -31.52 6.61
N GLN A 693 -6.05 -32.22 5.63
CA GLN A 693 -6.73 -33.49 5.89
C GLN A 693 -5.74 -34.64 5.78
N ILE A 694 -5.56 -35.39 6.86
CA ILE A 694 -4.72 -36.60 6.87
C ILE A 694 -5.48 -37.70 6.13
N LEU A 695 -4.89 -38.19 5.03
CA LEU A 695 -5.45 -39.30 4.26
C LEU A 695 -5.15 -40.65 4.92
N GLY A 696 -4.03 -40.74 5.64
CA GLY A 696 -3.57 -41.93 6.33
C GLY A 696 -2.06 -42.11 6.33
N THR A 697 -1.61 -43.18 6.97
CA THR A 697 -0.20 -43.60 7.01
C THR A 697 -0.08 -45.02 6.44
N ILE A 698 0.85 -45.21 5.50
CA ILE A 698 1.15 -46.52 4.92
C ILE A 698 2.64 -46.85 5.10
N THR A 699 2.94 -48.13 5.33
CA THR A 699 4.32 -48.65 5.39
C THR A 699 4.68 -49.51 4.19
N ASN A 700 3.73 -49.71 3.28
CA ASN A 700 3.90 -50.44 2.03
C ASN A 700 3.06 -49.79 0.94
N VAL A 701 3.67 -49.42 -0.18
CA VAL A 701 2.97 -48.80 -1.32
C VAL A 701 1.88 -49.70 -1.92
N LYS A 702 1.91 -51.02 -1.68
CA LYS A 702 0.81 -51.93 -2.06
C LYS A 702 -0.51 -51.61 -1.33
N ASP A 703 -0.43 -50.93 -0.19
CA ASP A 703 -1.58 -50.53 0.61
C ASP A 703 -2.02 -49.09 0.31
N ALA A 704 -1.52 -48.47 -0.75
CA ALA A 704 -1.82 -47.08 -1.11
C ALA A 704 -3.31 -46.78 -1.35
N ASN A 705 -4.12 -47.80 -1.64
CA ASN A 705 -5.58 -47.69 -1.72
C ASN A 705 -6.26 -47.35 -0.38
N THR A 706 -5.53 -47.41 0.74
CA THR A 706 -6.05 -47.01 2.07
C THR A 706 -6.04 -45.50 2.29
N LEU A 707 -5.31 -44.74 1.47
CA LEU A 707 -5.36 -43.28 1.49
C LEU A 707 -6.71 -42.84 0.89
N THR A 708 -7.53 -42.11 1.64
CA THR A 708 -8.90 -41.75 1.20
C THR A 708 -8.87 -40.80 -0.01
N THR A 709 -9.50 -41.18 -1.13
CA THR A 709 -9.40 -40.46 -2.42
C THR A 709 -10.61 -39.59 -2.75
N SER A 710 -11.61 -39.53 -1.87
CA SER A 710 -12.78 -38.66 -2.02
C SER A 710 -12.41 -37.18 -1.84
N ASP A 711 -11.32 -36.90 -1.13
CA ASP A 711 -10.94 -35.53 -0.78
C ASP A 711 -10.16 -34.82 -1.90
N PHE A 712 -9.65 -35.55 -2.89
CA PHE A 712 -8.86 -34.99 -4.00
C PHE A 712 -9.62 -33.97 -4.85
N VAL A 713 -10.95 -34.06 -4.89
CA VAL A 713 -11.77 -33.08 -5.60
C VAL A 713 -11.88 -31.75 -4.83
N TYR A 714 -11.53 -31.75 -3.55
CA TYR A 714 -11.63 -30.59 -2.67
C TYR A 714 -10.29 -29.92 -2.39
N TYR A 715 -9.14 -30.49 -2.75
CA TYR A 715 -7.84 -29.92 -2.40
C TYR A 715 -6.92 -29.83 -3.62
N GLN A 716 -6.11 -28.77 -3.68
CA GLN A 716 -5.20 -28.52 -4.80
C GLN A 716 -3.93 -29.35 -4.74
N ASN A 717 -3.41 -29.63 -3.54
CA ASN A 717 -2.12 -30.26 -3.33
C ASN A 717 -2.22 -31.51 -2.45
N MET A 718 -1.37 -32.49 -2.73
CA MET A 718 -1.05 -33.57 -1.81
C MET A 718 0.33 -33.31 -1.21
N ASN A 719 0.43 -33.43 0.10
CA ASN A 719 1.67 -33.34 0.85
C ASN A 719 1.98 -34.70 1.47
N VAL A 720 3.24 -35.09 1.46
CA VAL A 720 3.67 -36.41 1.93
C VAL A 720 4.91 -36.26 2.79
N GLN A 721 4.84 -36.80 4.00
CA GLN A 721 6.01 -36.99 4.85
C GLN A 721 6.48 -38.44 4.71
N VAL A 722 7.72 -38.62 4.31
CA VAL A 722 8.34 -39.96 4.26
C VAL A 722 9.44 -40.03 5.30
N THR A 723 9.35 -40.99 6.22
CA THR A 723 10.45 -41.35 7.12
C THR A 723 10.97 -42.71 6.71
N THR A 724 12.28 -42.84 6.49
CA THR A 724 12.90 -44.07 5.99
C THR A 724 14.18 -44.39 6.76
N VAL A 725 14.61 -45.66 6.74
CA VAL A 725 15.89 -46.09 7.32
C VAL A 725 16.80 -46.61 6.21
N ILE A 726 17.93 -45.93 5.99
CA ILE A 726 18.94 -46.27 4.99
C ILE A 726 20.29 -46.41 5.69
N ASN A 727 20.94 -47.57 5.55
CA ASN A 727 22.22 -47.87 6.19
C ASN A 727 22.23 -47.62 7.72
N GLY A 728 21.10 -47.86 8.39
CA GLY A 728 20.94 -47.65 9.83
C GLY A 728 20.61 -46.21 10.26
N ASN A 729 20.57 -45.24 9.33
CA ASN A 729 20.21 -43.86 9.61
C ASN A 729 18.75 -43.58 9.27
N THR A 730 18.04 -42.88 10.17
CA THR A 730 16.70 -42.36 9.91
C THR A 730 16.78 -41.08 9.09
N ILE A 731 16.06 -41.05 7.96
CA ILE A 731 16.05 -39.94 7.01
C ILE A 731 14.59 -39.54 6.76
N GLY A 732 14.31 -38.24 6.85
CA GLY A 732 12.97 -37.67 6.65
C GLY A 732 12.88 -36.81 5.39
N PHE A 733 11.83 -36.97 4.60
CA PHE A 733 11.51 -36.19 3.42
C PHE A 733 10.14 -35.51 3.58
N GLN A 734 10.05 -34.29 3.03
CA GLN A 734 8.81 -33.57 2.83
C GLN A 734 8.61 -33.42 1.32
N LEU A 735 7.46 -33.84 0.80
CA LEU A 735 7.14 -33.80 -0.61
C LEU A 735 5.78 -33.15 -0.80
N THR A 736 5.63 -32.32 -1.84
CA THR A 736 4.37 -31.66 -2.17
C THR A 736 4.20 -31.64 -3.69
N SER A 737 3.00 -31.90 -4.18
CA SER A 737 2.67 -31.79 -5.61
C SER A 737 1.19 -31.46 -5.80
N PRO A 738 0.84 -30.72 -6.88
CA PRO A 738 -0.53 -30.58 -7.32
C PRO A 738 -1.19 -31.93 -7.61
N ILE A 739 -2.48 -32.03 -7.34
CA ILE A 739 -3.32 -33.19 -7.66
C ILE A 739 -3.84 -33.03 -9.08
N SER A 740 -3.56 -34.00 -9.96
CA SER A 740 -4.12 -33.99 -11.32
C SER A 740 -5.61 -34.35 -11.31
N SER A 741 -6.34 -33.96 -12.36
CA SER A 741 -7.73 -34.38 -12.58
C SER A 741 -7.91 -35.90 -12.70
N SER A 742 -6.84 -36.63 -13.04
CA SER A 742 -6.83 -38.11 -13.09
C SER A 742 -6.49 -38.78 -11.76
N GLY A 743 -6.23 -38.01 -10.69
CA GLY A 743 -5.82 -38.55 -9.39
C GLY A 743 -4.40 -39.11 -9.37
N ILE A 744 -3.56 -38.69 -10.32
CA ILE A 744 -2.13 -39.02 -10.38
C ILE A 744 -1.36 -37.89 -9.72
N VAL A 745 -0.47 -38.25 -8.79
CA VAL A 745 0.34 -37.27 -8.06
C VAL A 745 1.80 -37.70 -8.09
N ASN A 746 2.67 -36.82 -8.59
CA ASN A 746 4.11 -37.06 -8.70
C ASN A 746 4.85 -36.21 -7.69
N LEU A 747 5.16 -36.80 -6.55
CA LEU A 747 5.78 -36.10 -5.44
C LEU A 747 7.30 -36.32 -5.44
N ILE A 748 8.05 -35.24 -5.30
CA ILE A 748 9.51 -35.27 -5.23
C ILE A 748 9.95 -34.45 -4.02
N GLY A 749 10.91 -34.97 -3.26
CA GLY A 749 11.55 -34.24 -2.17
C GLY A 749 13.01 -34.64 -2.00
N TYR A 750 13.78 -33.77 -1.35
CA TYR A 750 15.18 -34.03 -1.03
C TYR A 750 15.49 -33.63 0.41
N THR A 751 16.56 -34.20 0.96
CA THR A 751 17.03 -33.88 2.30
C THR A 751 18.53 -34.18 2.39
N GLN A 752 19.26 -33.46 3.23
CA GLN A 752 20.68 -33.72 3.46
C GLN A 752 20.86 -34.38 4.83
N SER A 753 21.55 -35.52 4.87
CA SER A 753 21.93 -36.17 6.13
C SER A 753 23.36 -36.69 6.01
N SER A 754 24.17 -36.49 7.05
CA SER A 754 25.57 -36.94 7.10
C SER A 754 26.39 -36.56 5.86
N ASN A 755 26.21 -35.33 5.34
CA ASN A 755 26.84 -34.80 4.12
C ASN A 755 26.51 -35.53 2.81
N VAL A 756 25.46 -36.36 2.80
CA VAL A 756 24.90 -36.95 1.59
C VAL A 756 23.55 -36.29 1.31
N LEU A 757 23.35 -35.85 0.06
CA LEU A 757 22.07 -35.37 -0.40
C LEU A 757 21.24 -36.57 -0.86
N TYR A 758 20.11 -36.80 -0.19
CA TYR A 758 19.15 -37.84 -0.52
C TYR A 758 17.97 -37.26 -1.27
N PHE A 759 17.40 -38.06 -2.15
CA PHE A 759 16.25 -37.73 -2.98
C PHE A 759 15.20 -38.84 -2.86
N CYS A 760 13.93 -38.46 -2.78
CA CYS A 760 12.78 -39.35 -2.71
C CYS A 760 11.79 -38.97 -3.82
N ALA A 761 11.38 -39.95 -4.60
CA ALA A 761 10.27 -39.83 -5.55
C ALA A 761 9.14 -40.76 -5.13
N PHE A 762 7.94 -40.22 -4.98
CA PHE A 762 6.72 -40.97 -4.69
C PHE A 762 5.70 -40.69 -5.78
N HIS A 763 5.41 -41.72 -6.59
CA HIS A 763 4.41 -41.71 -7.63
C HIS A 763 3.15 -42.37 -7.10
N TYR A 764 2.12 -41.57 -6.85
CA TYR A 764 0.82 -42.05 -6.37
C TYR A 764 -0.20 -42.08 -7.51
N VAL A 765 -0.90 -43.21 -7.63
CA VAL A 765 -2.01 -43.37 -8.58
C VAL A 765 -3.27 -43.78 -7.81
N LYS A 766 -4.27 -42.90 -7.83
CA LYS A 766 -5.58 -43.13 -7.23
C LYS A 766 -6.17 -44.49 -7.63
N ASP A 767 -6.61 -45.24 -6.62
CA ASP A 767 -7.30 -46.53 -6.73
C ASP A 767 -6.53 -47.62 -7.52
N ASN A 768 -5.21 -47.43 -7.73
CA ASN A 768 -4.36 -48.35 -8.48
C ASN A 768 -3.00 -48.53 -7.79
N ALA A 769 -3.02 -49.27 -6.68
CA ALA A 769 -1.81 -49.60 -5.92
C ALA A 769 -0.72 -50.32 -6.74
N ALA A 770 -1.08 -51.04 -7.81
CA ALA A 770 -0.10 -51.71 -8.68
C ALA A 770 0.80 -50.73 -9.44
N ASN A 771 0.31 -49.52 -9.71
CA ASN A 771 1.03 -48.45 -10.39
C ASN A 771 1.57 -47.39 -9.42
N THR A 772 1.40 -47.55 -8.11
CA THR A 772 1.97 -46.63 -7.11
C THR A 772 3.38 -47.08 -6.71
N THR A 773 4.37 -46.19 -6.78
CA THR A 773 5.79 -46.52 -6.52
C THR A 773 6.47 -45.50 -5.62
N ILE A 774 7.49 -45.94 -4.86
CA ILE A 774 8.38 -45.08 -4.09
C ILE A 774 9.82 -45.47 -4.34
N GLU A 775 10.69 -44.48 -4.57
CA GLU A 775 12.10 -44.69 -4.87
C GLU A 775 12.98 -43.68 -4.14
N PHE A 776 14.16 -44.13 -3.71
CA PHE A 776 15.14 -43.35 -2.97
C PHE A 776 16.47 -43.33 -3.70
N TYR A 777 17.15 -42.19 -3.72
CA TYR A 777 18.42 -42.00 -4.43
C TYR A 777 19.40 -41.16 -3.59
N SER A 778 20.70 -41.35 -3.80
CA SER A 778 21.75 -40.44 -3.32
C SER A 778 22.35 -39.63 -4.46
N LEU A 779 22.60 -38.34 -4.21
CA LEU A 779 23.25 -37.40 -5.14
C LEU A 779 24.73 -37.16 -4.77
N PRO A 780 25.59 -36.78 -5.74
CA PRO A 780 25.25 -36.46 -7.14
C PRO A 780 25.15 -37.68 -8.08
N THR A 781 25.49 -38.88 -7.62
CA THR A 781 25.61 -40.08 -8.48
C THR A 781 24.28 -40.71 -8.90
N MET A 782 23.14 -40.20 -8.41
CA MET A 782 21.80 -40.75 -8.63
C MET A 782 21.74 -42.26 -8.37
N THR A 783 22.45 -42.73 -7.33
CA THR A 783 22.48 -44.15 -6.98
C THR A 783 21.20 -44.53 -6.28
N LYS A 784 20.46 -45.51 -6.81
CA LYS A 784 19.24 -46.04 -6.19
C LYS A 784 19.56 -46.73 -4.88
N LEU A 785 18.78 -46.42 -3.84
CA LEU A 785 18.95 -46.92 -2.48
C LEU A 785 17.79 -47.84 -2.11
N VAL A 786 18.09 -48.87 -1.31
CA VAL A 786 17.08 -49.80 -0.79
C VAL A 786 16.96 -49.56 0.72
N PRO A 787 15.85 -49.00 1.21
CA PRO A 787 15.65 -48.80 2.64
C PRO A 787 15.32 -50.12 3.35
N THR A 788 15.65 -50.22 4.64
CA THR A 788 15.24 -51.35 5.47
C THR A 788 13.77 -51.23 5.91
N SER A 789 13.27 -50.00 6.03
CA SER A 789 11.86 -49.69 6.31
C SER A 789 11.54 -48.25 5.91
N TYR A 790 10.26 -47.98 5.65
CA TYR A 790 9.75 -46.62 5.45
C TYR A 790 8.31 -46.49 5.95
N ALA A 791 7.90 -45.26 6.26
CA ALA A 791 6.53 -44.88 6.57
C ALA A 791 6.19 -43.60 5.79
N ILE A 792 5.02 -43.59 5.17
CA ILE A 792 4.50 -42.50 4.33
C ILE A 792 3.24 -41.99 5.02
N THR A 793 3.24 -40.72 5.44
CA THR A 793 2.03 -40.04 5.92
C THR A 793 1.60 -39.03 4.87
N ALA A 794 0.42 -39.21 4.31
CA ALA A 794 -0.12 -38.34 3.28
C ALA A 794 -1.20 -37.42 3.84
N THR A 795 -1.15 -36.16 3.45
CA THR A 795 -2.18 -35.16 3.69
C THR A 795 -2.55 -34.44 2.40
N VAL A 796 -3.71 -33.80 2.37
CA VAL A 796 -4.13 -32.90 1.28
C VAL A 796 -4.38 -31.51 1.83
N SER A 797 -4.11 -30.50 1.01
CA SER A 797 -4.27 -29.09 1.38
C SER A 797 -4.59 -28.21 0.16
N ASP A 798 -5.24 -27.08 0.42
CA ASP A 798 -5.16 -25.91 -0.45
C ASP A 798 -4.08 -24.99 0.11
N ASN A 799 -3.24 -24.46 -0.79
CA ASN A 799 -2.09 -23.57 -0.54
C ASN A 799 -1.73 -23.27 0.91
#